data_AF-A0A182JM14-F1
#
_entry.id   AF-A0A182JM14-F1
#
_cell.length_a   1.000
_cell.length_b   1.000
_cell.length_c   1.000
_cell.angle_alpha   90.00
_cell.angle_beta   90.00
_cell.angle_gamma   90.00
#
_symmetry.space_group_name_H-M   'P 1'
#
loop_
_entity.id
_entity.type
_entity.pdbx_description
1 polymer ?
#
loop_
_entity_poly.entity_id
_entity_poly.type
_entity_poly.pdbx_seq_one_letter_code
_entity_poly.pdbx_strand_id
1 'polypeptide(L)'
;MGGRFDLVIWHRKFQPTAGLLCLVALLQVCSYPACIRAQSSTVEGAILERLDASMLVLQDASCRQDVNRTIEAVRRRESWAMAMFDASVKFPTAIELGSMFHLGSFDECLAETSFVSPGLYVPTQFCLAQVDLPGYRVREHATRASSAANRNANATSHVQVRWGLCVPASCPADDVRKLLATSTGYSDITVSAGACQDQHVSSRTEPFDAAQIASACVLLLFVLMVAFSTFYSPACSDGTSRTVEKESTAASVRRAFSVFENLSKLVQDSKDEHGLGCINGIKAIAMIFILGGHALVFMAGGALLNPGFFREQNRLLQNAFLLNSPLLVDTFLLLSGFLFARLLLIELDKRKGRINVLLLYLFRYIRLTPAYLAIIALYASWLPRLGDGPLWNERMQLEQHRCQVSWWRNLLYINNYVGTEEMCMFQSWYLATDTQLFVLAPLILFPMWRYGHRTALLLLGSLTGVSILVPFFVTYYRQLDPTLMIFTDEISDLQSNDYFVNVYGKTHLRATAYLFGLLAGYLVHWMQLKDIRIGRKMLGICWTISTVCGCMAMFSLTAFYNGLGTENYLYNALYAALHRFGWSLSNGWLVLACVTGHGDILKRFLSWRAFVPLSRLTYCAYLMNGLVELYLSASRRTPLYASIASLLPTKFVTSSSHTNNWAVLVDTSRFWFNYRHIANVLSVYRSVKRLGIPDSQILLMVADDMACNARNPRPATVFNNAKQHINVYGSDVEVDYRGYEVTVENFVRLLTGRNENGTARSKRLLSDSGSNVLIYLTGHGGDGFLKFQDSEEITNQELADAIEQMWQKQRYNELFFMIDTCQAASMYEKFYSPNILAVASSLVGEDSLSHHIDPAIGVYIIDRYTYNALEFLERVEWNSKKTMGDFEPT
;
A
#
# COMPACT_ATOMS: atom_id res chain seq x y z
N MET A 1 -20.91 46.52 48.20
CA MET A 1 -21.37 47.29 47.02
C MET A 1 -20.71 46.63 45.81
N GLY A 2 -21.34 46.04 44.81
CA GLY A 2 -22.73 45.91 44.37
C GLY A 2 -22.66 45.61 42.86
N GLY A 3 -23.48 44.68 42.35
CA GLY A 3 -23.73 44.56 40.91
C GLY A 3 -23.56 43.17 40.31
N ARG A 4 -24.68 42.44 40.18
CA ARG A 4 -24.91 41.31 39.27
C ARG A 4 -24.81 41.74 37.80
N PHE A 5 -24.41 40.82 36.93
CA PHE A 5 -25.01 40.66 35.60
C PHE A 5 -25.15 39.16 35.28
N ASP A 6 -26.39 38.72 35.08
CA ASP A 6 -26.77 37.43 34.49
C ASP A 6 -26.87 37.60 32.97
N LEU A 7 -26.45 36.59 32.20
CA LEU A 7 -26.78 36.46 30.78
C LEU A 7 -27.43 35.09 30.50
N VAL A 8 -28.57 35.18 29.84
CA VAL A 8 -29.55 34.12 29.50
C VAL A 8 -29.15 33.42 28.19
N ILE A 9 -29.27 32.08 28.13
CA ILE A 9 -29.46 31.36 26.85
C ILE A 9 -30.66 30.41 26.96
N TRP A 10 -31.50 30.52 25.93
CA TRP A 10 -32.77 29.85 25.70
C TRP A 10 -32.67 28.32 25.56
N HIS A 11 -33.49 27.59 26.32
CA HIS A 11 -33.91 26.23 25.97
C HIS A 11 -35.43 26.17 25.76
N ARG A 12 -35.83 25.48 24.68
CA ARG A 12 -37.21 25.32 24.22
C ARG A 12 -38.08 24.58 25.25
N LYS A 13 -39.30 25.12 25.39
CA LYS A 13 -40.50 24.60 26.05
C LYS A 13 -40.69 23.07 25.95
N PHE A 14 -40.99 22.43 27.08
CA PHE A 14 -42.24 21.69 27.31
C PHE A 14 -42.50 21.61 28.83
N GLN A 15 -43.69 22.04 29.25
CA GLN A 15 -44.27 22.02 30.61
C GLN A 15 -45.36 20.93 30.65
N PRO A 16 -46.06 20.66 31.78
CA PRO A 16 -45.81 20.91 33.22
C PRO A 16 -45.95 19.57 34.01
N THR A 17 -45.83 19.39 35.33
CA THR A 17 -46.46 20.00 36.52
C THR A 17 -45.72 19.45 37.75
N ALA A 18 -45.12 20.30 38.60
CA ALA A 18 -45.70 20.84 39.84
C ALA A 18 -45.61 19.89 41.05
N GLY A 19 -44.94 20.34 42.12
CA GLY A 19 -45.18 19.82 43.48
C GLY A 19 -43.99 19.77 44.44
N LEU A 20 -43.63 20.94 44.98
CA LEU A 20 -43.32 21.21 46.41
C LEU A 20 -42.16 20.42 47.08
N LEU A 21 -41.07 21.10 47.46
CA LEU A 21 -40.87 21.71 48.80
C LEU A 21 -41.00 20.71 49.96
N CYS A 22 -39.87 20.34 50.59
CA CYS A 22 -39.55 20.73 51.97
C CYS A 22 -38.38 19.94 52.59
N LEU A 23 -37.44 20.73 53.14
CA LEU A 23 -36.75 20.60 54.43
C LEU A 23 -36.01 19.30 54.83
N VAL A 24 -34.69 19.46 54.90
CA VAL A 24 -33.85 19.40 56.12
C VAL A 24 -33.83 18.08 56.92
N ALA A 25 -32.65 17.46 56.84
CA ALA A 25 -31.89 16.81 57.91
C ALA A 25 -32.64 15.82 58.82
N LEU A 26 -32.35 14.53 58.61
CA LEU A 26 -32.12 13.60 59.70
C LEU A 26 -30.96 12.67 59.34
N LEU A 27 -29.95 12.70 60.20
CA LEU A 27 -28.79 11.84 60.21
C LEU A 27 -29.18 10.36 60.35
N GLN A 28 -28.39 9.57 59.64
CA GLN A 28 -28.23 8.13 59.71
C GLN A 28 -28.26 7.55 61.12
N VAL A 29 -29.12 6.55 61.33
CA VAL A 29 -28.71 5.30 62.00
C VAL A 29 -29.41 4.16 61.27
N CYS A 30 -28.67 3.49 60.38
CA CYS A 30 -28.93 2.09 60.05
C CYS A 30 -27.64 1.44 59.57
N SER A 31 -27.06 0.70 60.51
CA SER A 31 -25.92 -0.19 60.38
C SER A 31 -26.26 -1.42 59.53
N TYR A 32 -25.56 -1.58 58.40
CA TYR A 32 -25.30 -2.87 57.75
C TYR A 32 -23.89 -2.84 57.13
N PRO A 33 -22.98 -3.76 57.48
CA PRO A 33 -21.68 -3.83 56.86
C PRO A 33 -21.79 -4.67 55.59
N ALA A 34 -22.16 -4.03 54.49
CA ALA A 34 -21.91 -4.56 53.14
C ALA A 34 -21.23 -3.44 52.36
N CYS A 35 -19.98 -3.16 52.72
CA CYS A 35 -19.13 -2.31 51.90
C CYS A 35 -18.78 -3.14 50.65
N ILE A 36 -19.61 -2.98 49.62
CA ILE A 36 -19.31 -3.33 48.24
C ILE A 36 -17.93 -2.75 47.96
N ARG A 37 -16.94 -3.63 47.82
CA ARG A 37 -15.62 -3.28 47.30
C ARG A 37 -15.87 -2.57 45.98
N ALA A 38 -15.50 -1.29 45.89
CA ALA A 38 -15.64 -0.50 44.67
C ALA A 38 -15.00 -1.30 43.52
N GLN A 39 -15.85 -1.81 42.64
CA GLN A 39 -15.48 -2.59 41.47
C GLN A 39 -14.71 -1.63 40.54
N SER A 40 -13.53 -2.06 40.09
CA SER A 40 -12.58 -1.24 39.34
C SER A 40 -13.27 -0.54 38.16
N SER A 41 -13.30 0.80 38.15
CA SER A 41 -13.96 1.59 37.10
C SER A 41 -13.09 1.75 35.84
N THR A 42 -12.42 0.67 35.41
CA THR A 42 -11.62 0.65 34.17
C THR A 42 -12.05 -0.52 33.27
N VAL A 43 -12.04 -0.30 31.96
CA VAL A 43 -12.38 -1.33 30.96
C VAL A 43 -11.47 -2.56 31.09
N GLU A 44 -10.19 -2.33 31.38
CA GLU A 44 -9.21 -3.38 31.69
C GLU A 44 -9.64 -4.23 32.90
N GLY A 45 -10.10 -3.59 33.99
CA GLY A 45 -10.59 -4.28 35.18
C GLY A 45 -11.78 -5.18 34.88
N ALA A 46 -12.73 -4.72 34.06
CA ALA A 46 -13.88 -5.51 33.63
C ALA A 46 -13.48 -6.72 32.76
N ILE A 47 -12.49 -6.57 31.88
CA ILE A 47 -11.95 -7.68 31.09
C ILE A 47 -11.26 -8.70 32.01
N LEU A 48 -10.44 -8.24 32.96
CA LEU A 48 -9.74 -9.10 33.91
C LEU A 48 -10.71 -9.88 34.82
N GLU A 49 -11.80 -9.27 35.28
CA GLU A 49 -12.85 -9.96 36.05
C GLU A 49 -13.52 -11.08 35.23
N ARG A 50 -13.74 -10.87 33.92
CA ARG A 50 -14.26 -11.91 33.04
C ARG A 50 -13.23 -13.00 32.73
N LEU A 51 -11.95 -12.63 32.64
CA LEU A 51 -10.86 -13.60 32.48
C LEU A 51 -10.72 -14.49 33.72
N ASP A 52 -10.93 -13.99 34.94
CA ASP A 52 -10.99 -14.84 36.15
C ASP A 52 -12.07 -15.91 36.04
N ALA A 53 -13.24 -15.58 35.49
CA ALA A 53 -14.32 -16.55 35.30
C ALA A 53 -13.93 -17.65 34.29
N SER A 54 -13.04 -17.35 33.33
CA SER A 54 -12.59 -18.32 32.34
C SER A 54 -11.76 -19.46 32.94
N MET A 55 -11.11 -19.24 34.09
CA MET A 55 -10.28 -20.22 34.81
C MET A 55 -11.04 -21.50 35.20
N LEU A 56 -12.36 -21.39 35.39
CA LEU A 56 -13.24 -22.51 35.71
C LEU A 56 -13.59 -23.36 34.48
N VAL A 57 -13.46 -22.81 33.27
CA VAL A 57 -13.94 -23.38 32.00
C VAL A 57 -12.80 -23.95 31.15
N LEU A 58 -11.56 -23.47 31.33
CA LEU A 58 -10.37 -24.04 30.69
C LEU A 58 -10.23 -25.53 31.04
N GLN A 59 -9.83 -26.37 30.10
CA GLN A 59 -9.68 -27.81 30.35
C GLN A 59 -8.22 -28.18 30.61
N ASP A 60 -7.30 -27.66 29.81
CA ASP A 60 -5.88 -27.98 29.92
C ASP A 60 -5.27 -27.36 31.19
N ALA A 61 -4.57 -28.19 31.97
CA ALA A 61 -3.99 -27.78 33.24
C ALA A 61 -2.82 -26.79 33.06
N SER A 62 -2.03 -26.96 31.99
CA SER A 62 -0.88 -26.10 31.68
C SER A 62 -1.36 -24.75 31.17
N CYS A 63 -2.33 -24.74 30.24
CA CYS A 63 -2.98 -23.50 29.79
C CYS A 63 -3.58 -22.72 30.96
N ARG A 64 -4.33 -23.40 31.84
CA ARG A 64 -4.93 -22.78 33.02
C ARG A 64 -3.89 -22.17 33.94
N GLN A 65 -2.79 -22.87 34.20
CA GLN A 65 -1.70 -22.36 35.03
C GLN A 65 -1.05 -21.12 34.43
N ASP A 66 -0.74 -21.14 33.13
CA ASP A 66 -0.08 -20.03 32.45
C ASP A 66 -1.00 -18.83 32.28
N VAL A 67 -2.29 -19.03 31.98
CA VAL A 67 -3.30 -17.96 31.97
C VAL A 67 -3.41 -17.31 33.35
N ASN A 68 -3.41 -18.10 34.45
CA ASN A 68 -3.44 -17.54 35.80
C ASN A 68 -2.22 -16.64 36.07
N ARG A 69 -1.02 -17.12 35.68
CA ARG A 69 0.22 -16.35 35.81
C ARG A 69 0.15 -15.05 35.02
N THR A 70 -0.35 -15.11 33.80
CA THR A 70 -0.54 -13.91 32.96
C THR A 70 -1.52 -12.93 33.61
N ILE A 71 -2.67 -13.39 34.11
CA ILE A 71 -3.66 -12.51 34.79
C ILE A 71 -3.05 -11.84 36.03
N GLU A 72 -2.35 -12.60 36.87
CA GLU A 72 -1.67 -12.06 38.05
C GLU A 72 -0.58 -11.04 37.68
N ALA A 73 0.17 -11.29 36.61
CA ALA A 73 1.22 -10.41 36.12
C ALA A 73 0.67 -9.12 35.48
N VAL A 74 -0.46 -9.19 34.76
CA VAL A 74 -1.17 -7.99 34.27
C VAL A 74 -1.61 -7.12 35.45
N ARG A 75 -2.16 -7.72 36.52
CA ARG A 75 -2.54 -6.99 37.75
C ARG A 75 -1.35 -6.29 38.41
N ARG A 76 -0.16 -6.89 38.33
CA ARG A 76 1.10 -6.33 38.82
C ARG A 76 1.75 -5.36 37.84
N ARG A 77 1.16 -5.17 36.64
CA ARG A 77 1.69 -4.35 35.53
C ARG A 77 3.10 -4.77 35.11
N GLU A 78 3.37 -6.07 35.10
CA GLU A 78 4.62 -6.60 34.58
C GLU A 78 4.69 -6.41 33.05
N SER A 79 5.82 -5.92 32.54
CA SER A 79 5.96 -5.50 31.14
C SER A 79 5.63 -6.59 30.12
N TRP A 80 6.08 -7.83 30.36
CA TRP A 80 5.82 -8.96 29.47
C TRP A 80 4.32 -9.30 29.36
N ALA A 81 3.60 -9.26 30.49
CA ALA A 81 2.19 -9.59 30.53
C ALA A 81 1.33 -8.45 29.97
N MET A 82 1.75 -7.20 30.20
CA MET A 82 1.14 -6.03 29.57
C MET A 82 1.31 -6.05 28.05
N ALA A 83 2.48 -6.43 27.53
CA ALA A 83 2.72 -6.59 26.09
C ALA A 83 1.83 -7.69 25.48
N MET A 84 1.69 -8.85 26.15
CA MET A 84 0.75 -9.90 25.71
C MET A 84 -0.70 -9.40 25.68
N PHE A 85 -1.13 -8.69 26.73
CA PHE A 85 -2.46 -8.10 26.78
C PHE A 85 -2.63 -7.02 25.71
N ASP A 86 -1.61 -6.19 25.45
CA ASP A 86 -1.65 -5.12 24.46
C ASP A 86 -1.66 -5.66 23.01
N ALA A 87 -0.99 -6.78 22.77
CA ALA A 87 -0.98 -7.41 21.47
C ALA A 87 -2.35 -7.97 21.02
N SER A 88 -3.21 -8.34 21.98
CA SER A 88 -4.55 -8.88 21.69
C SER A 88 -5.55 -7.81 21.26
N VAL A 89 -6.50 -8.16 20.39
CA VAL A 89 -7.63 -7.29 20.06
C VAL A 89 -8.61 -7.24 21.23
N LYS A 90 -8.96 -6.02 21.67
CA LYS A 90 -9.95 -5.79 22.74
C LYS A 90 -11.34 -5.52 22.18
N PHE A 91 -11.41 -4.64 21.19
CA PHE A 91 -12.66 -4.28 20.51
C PHE A 91 -12.40 -4.12 19.00
N PRO A 92 -13.26 -4.70 18.16
CA PRO A 92 -13.21 -4.51 16.71
C PRO A 92 -13.63 -3.08 16.38
N THR A 93 -12.96 -2.48 15.39
CA THR A 93 -13.22 -1.12 14.94
C THR A 93 -13.68 -1.13 13.48
N ALA A 94 -14.34 -0.06 13.02
CA ALA A 94 -14.76 0.08 11.63
C ALA A 94 -15.69 -1.05 11.09
N ILE A 95 -16.44 -1.75 11.97
CA ILE A 95 -17.42 -2.78 11.55
C ILE A 95 -18.49 -2.18 10.64
N GLU A 96 -18.98 -0.97 10.92
CA GLU A 96 -19.98 -0.32 10.06
C GLU A 96 -19.43 0.01 8.65
N LEU A 97 -18.11 0.20 8.52
CA LEU A 97 -17.41 0.36 7.23
C LEU A 97 -17.12 -0.99 6.55
N GLY A 98 -17.50 -2.10 7.18
CA GLY A 98 -17.34 -3.46 6.68
C GLY A 98 -16.02 -4.12 7.03
N SER A 99 -15.22 -3.59 7.96
CA SER A 99 -13.95 -4.24 8.35
C SER A 99 -14.20 -5.61 8.96
N MET A 100 -13.53 -6.63 8.40
CA MET A 100 -13.66 -8.03 8.84
C MET A 100 -12.38 -8.56 9.49
N PHE A 101 -11.28 -7.79 9.49
CA PHE A 101 -9.98 -8.26 9.96
C PHE A 101 -9.48 -7.36 11.08
N HIS A 102 -9.37 -7.91 12.29
CA HIS A 102 -8.79 -7.25 13.45
C HIS A 102 -7.62 -8.10 13.92
N LEU A 103 -6.42 -7.73 13.49
CA LEU A 103 -5.23 -8.60 13.61
C LEU A 103 -4.46 -8.39 14.92
N GLY A 104 -4.64 -7.27 15.63
CA GLY A 104 -3.82 -6.96 16.82
C GLY A 104 -2.35 -6.74 16.47
N SER A 105 -1.47 -6.83 17.46
CA SER A 105 -0.01 -6.68 17.31
C SER A 105 0.65 -8.06 17.21
N PHE A 106 0.80 -8.57 15.98
CA PHE A 106 1.37 -9.90 15.73
C PHE A 106 2.82 -10.03 16.21
N ASP A 107 3.67 -9.08 15.86
CA ASP A 107 5.11 -9.15 16.17
C ASP A 107 5.38 -8.97 17.68
N GLU A 108 4.59 -8.14 18.36
CA GLU A 108 4.67 -7.98 19.82
C GLU A 108 4.23 -9.24 20.55
N CYS A 109 3.21 -9.95 20.06
CA CYS A 109 2.79 -11.22 20.65
C CYS A 109 3.90 -12.27 20.61
N LEU A 110 4.65 -12.33 19.51
CA LEU A 110 5.69 -13.32 19.26
C LEU A 110 7.10 -12.82 19.62
N ALA A 111 7.23 -11.62 20.20
CA ALA A 111 8.52 -11.08 20.61
C ALA A 111 9.09 -11.88 21.80
N GLU A 112 10.42 -12.07 21.80
CA GLU A 112 11.17 -12.92 22.74
C GLU A 112 11.32 -12.29 24.14
N THR A 113 10.24 -11.79 24.72
CA THR A 113 10.22 -11.11 26.02
C THR A 113 9.21 -11.76 26.96
N SER A 114 9.51 -12.96 27.46
CA SER A 114 8.75 -13.59 28.55
C SER A 114 9.67 -14.01 29.70
N PHE A 115 10.59 -13.11 30.10
CA PHE A 115 11.35 -13.29 31.33
C PHE A 115 10.45 -12.94 32.52
N VAL A 116 9.80 -13.95 33.09
CA VAL A 116 8.94 -13.79 34.28
C VAL A 116 9.81 -13.67 35.55
N SER A 117 11.02 -14.23 35.54
CA SER A 117 12.06 -14.24 36.58
C SER A 117 13.23 -15.13 36.09
N PRO A 118 14.41 -15.21 36.76
CA PRO A 118 15.38 -16.25 36.45
C PRO A 118 14.75 -17.65 36.62
N GLY A 119 14.40 -18.31 35.51
CA GLY A 119 13.91 -19.69 35.49
C GLY A 119 12.40 -19.92 35.26
N LEU A 120 11.57 -18.89 35.03
CA LEU A 120 10.15 -19.06 34.67
C LEU A 120 9.84 -18.34 33.35
N TYR A 121 9.38 -19.11 32.34
CA TYR A 121 9.10 -18.65 30.99
C TYR A 121 7.67 -19.07 30.59
N VAL A 122 6.85 -18.10 30.17
CA VAL A 122 5.51 -18.36 29.61
C VAL A 122 5.59 -18.12 28.10
N PRO A 123 5.74 -19.17 27.27
CA PRO A 123 5.75 -19.01 25.82
C PRO A 123 4.40 -18.47 25.33
N THR A 124 4.43 -17.68 24.26
CA THR A 124 3.25 -17.07 23.66
C THR A 124 2.96 -17.65 22.29
N GLN A 125 1.70 -17.57 21.88
CA GLN A 125 1.24 -17.86 20.53
C GLN A 125 0.18 -16.84 20.11
N PHE A 126 0.18 -16.51 18.82
CA PHE A 126 -0.80 -15.65 18.18
C PHE A 126 -1.89 -16.50 17.50
N CYS A 127 -3.15 -16.29 17.87
CA CYS A 127 -4.29 -17.01 17.31
C CYS A 127 -5.26 -16.07 16.59
N LEU A 128 -5.71 -16.45 15.39
CA LEU A 128 -6.73 -15.71 14.64
C LEU A 128 -8.10 -16.42 14.71
N ALA A 129 -8.96 -15.99 15.62
CA ALA A 129 -10.30 -16.56 15.80
C ALA A 129 -11.31 -15.97 14.81
N GLN A 130 -12.37 -16.71 14.48
CA GLN A 130 -13.51 -16.23 13.70
C GLN A 130 -14.70 -16.06 14.65
N VAL A 131 -15.22 -14.84 14.76
CA VAL A 131 -16.24 -14.44 15.75
C VAL A 131 -17.45 -13.87 15.03
N ASP A 132 -18.65 -14.36 15.32
CA ASP A 132 -19.90 -13.79 14.84
C ASP A 132 -20.42 -12.70 15.81
N LEU A 133 -20.57 -11.48 15.30
CA LEU A 133 -21.03 -10.32 16.07
C LEU A 133 -22.50 -10.02 15.76
N PRO A 134 -23.42 -10.18 16.73
CA PRO A 134 -24.82 -9.82 16.55
C PRO A 134 -25.04 -8.31 16.68
N GLY A 135 -26.04 -7.79 15.97
CA GLY A 135 -26.57 -6.43 16.19
C GLY A 135 -25.85 -5.30 15.46
N TYR A 136 -24.85 -5.59 14.64
CA TYR A 136 -24.17 -4.59 13.80
C TYR A 136 -24.88 -4.42 12.45
N ARG A 137 -24.99 -3.16 12.00
CA ARG A 137 -25.45 -2.81 10.65
C ARG A 137 -24.28 -2.28 9.82
N VAL A 138 -23.82 -3.07 8.87
CA VAL A 138 -22.78 -2.64 7.92
C VAL A 138 -23.39 -1.60 6.98
N ARG A 139 -22.94 -0.34 7.06
CA ARG A 139 -23.41 0.78 6.22
C ARG A 139 -22.88 0.68 4.81
N GLU A 140 -21.62 0.27 4.66
CA GLU A 140 -20.96 0.12 3.36
C GLU A 140 -20.86 -1.35 2.97
N HIS A 141 -21.78 -1.77 2.10
CA HIS A 141 -21.93 -3.15 1.66
C HIS A 141 -20.82 -3.53 0.66
N ALA A 142 -19.71 -4.09 1.13
CA ALA A 142 -18.59 -4.54 0.29
C ALA A 142 -18.79 -5.94 -0.34
N THR A 143 -19.83 -6.66 0.06
CA THR A 143 -20.12 -8.04 -0.37
C THR A 143 -21.38 -8.13 -1.23
N ARG A 144 -21.51 -9.22 -2.00
CA ARG A 144 -22.73 -9.45 -2.81
C ARG A 144 -23.98 -9.62 -1.94
N ALA A 145 -23.86 -10.39 -0.86
CA ALA A 145 -24.96 -10.65 0.08
C ALA A 145 -25.49 -9.36 0.73
N SER A 146 -24.58 -8.47 1.14
CA SER A 146 -24.94 -7.17 1.72
C SER A 146 -25.57 -6.22 0.69
N SER A 147 -25.15 -6.31 -0.58
CA SER A 147 -25.78 -5.59 -1.70
C SER A 147 -27.23 -6.03 -1.97
N ALA A 148 -27.52 -7.33 -1.84
CA ALA A 148 -28.87 -7.89 -2.01
C ALA A 148 -29.77 -7.62 -0.79
N ALA A 149 -29.21 -7.68 0.43
CA ALA A 149 -29.93 -7.47 1.69
C ALA A 149 -30.52 -6.06 1.85
N ASN A 150 -29.97 -5.05 1.18
CA ASN A 150 -30.52 -3.69 1.15
C ASN A 150 -31.94 -3.60 0.53
N ARG A 151 -32.43 -4.67 -0.11
CA ARG A 151 -33.83 -4.78 -0.54
C ARG A 151 -34.79 -5.18 0.60
N ASN A 152 -34.28 -5.75 1.69
CA ASN A 152 -35.05 -6.23 2.84
C ASN A 152 -34.51 -5.61 4.15
N ALA A 153 -34.97 -4.41 4.49
CA ALA A 153 -34.49 -3.58 5.61
C ALA A 153 -34.63 -4.16 7.05
N ASN A 154 -35.05 -5.43 7.19
CA ASN A 154 -35.38 -6.05 8.49
C ASN A 154 -34.49 -7.25 8.87
N ALA A 155 -33.42 -7.56 8.12
CA ALA A 155 -32.51 -8.62 8.52
C ALA A 155 -31.55 -8.12 9.64
N THR A 156 -31.60 -8.75 10.81
CA THR A 156 -30.52 -8.68 11.80
C THR A 156 -29.27 -9.30 11.17
N SER A 157 -28.33 -8.46 10.72
CA SER A 157 -27.08 -8.93 10.13
C SER A 157 -26.10 -9.39 11.21
N HIS A 158 -25.83 -10.68 11.20
CA HIS A 158 -24.67 -11.30 11.83
C HIS A 158 -23.42 -10.90 11.02
N VAL A 159 -22.39 -10.36 11.69
CA VAL A 159 -21.14 -9.94 11.03
C VAL A 159 -20.00 -10.78 11.56
N GLN A 160 -19.38 -11.55 10.67
CA GLN A 160 -18.31 -12.46 11.05
C GLN A 160 -16.93 -11.80 10.92
N VAL A 161 -16.22 -11.61 12.02
CA VAL A 161 -14.90 -10.96 12.03
C VAL A 161 -13.77 -11.94 12.37
N ARG A 162 -12.57 -11.66 11.85
CA ARG A 162 -11.32 -12.30 12.25
C ARG A 162 -10.72 -11.51 13.41
N TRP A 163 -10.50 -12.16 14.53
CA TRP A 163 -10.11 -11.57 15.81
C TRP A 163 -8.77 -12.15 16.28
N GLY A 164 -7.72 -11.32 16.29
CA GLY A 164 -6.38 -11.68 16.73
C GLY A 164 -6.26 -11.67 18.25
N LEU A 165 -5.71 -12.75 18.82
CA LEU A 165 -5.43 -12.90 20.25
C LEU A 165 -3.99 -13.35 20.48
N CYS A 166 -3.37 -12.78 21.51
CA CYS A 166 -2.12 -13.28 22.05
C CYS A 166 -2.39 -14.05 23.34
N VAL A 167 -2.04 -15.34 23.36
CA VAL A 167 -2.33 -16.26 24.47
C VAL A 167 -1.09 -17.10 24.78
N PRO A 168 -1.01 -17.73 25.98
CA PRO A 168 0.04 -18.69 26.26
C PRO A 168 0.06 -19.84 25.25
N ALA A 169 1.26 -20.28 24.83
CA ALA A 169 1.46 -21.37 23.87
C ALA A 169 0.97 -22.74 24.40
N SER A 170 0.80 -22.86 25.72
CA SER A 170 0.21 -24.04 26.36
C SER A 170 -1.30 -24.19 26.10
N CYS A 171 -1.97 -23.18 25.55
CA CYS A 171 -3.40 -23.21 25.30
C CYS A 171 -3.78 -23.83 23.95
N PRO A 172 -4.50 -24.97 23.91
CA PRO A 172 -5.01 -25.51 22.65
C PRO A 172 -6.15 -24.63 22.09
N ALA A 173 -6.42 -24.75 20.79
CA ALA A 173 -7.44 -23.97 20.07
C ALA A 173 -8.82 -23.96 20.77
N ASP A 174 -9.23 -25.09 21.36
CA ASP A 174 -10.50 -25.20 22.10
C ASP A 174 -10.54 -24.36 23.38
N ASP A 175 -9.41 -24.24 24.08
CA ASP A 175 -9.31 -23.44 25.29
C ASP A 175 -9.19 -21.94 24.95
N VAL A 176 -8.55 -21.60 23.83
CA VAL A 176 -8.57 -20.24 23.26
C VAL A 176 -10.00 -19.81 22.91
N ARG A 177 -10.79 -20.69 22.30
CA ARG A 177 -12.21 -20.45 22.00
C ARG A 177 -13.01 -20.13 23.27
N LYS A 178 -12.83 -20.93 24.34
CA LYS A 178 -13.53 -20.72 25.62
C LYS A 178 -13.07 -19.43 26.32
N LEU A 179 -11.77 -19.14 26.27
CA LEU A 179 -11.18 -17.92 26.81
C LEU A 179 -11.82 -16.68 26.16
N LEU A 180 -11.88 -16.65 24.82
CA LEU A 180 -12.50 -15.55 24.08
C LEU A 180 -14.01 -15.47 24.33
N ALA A 181 -14.71 -16.60 24.37
CA ALA A 181 -16.15 -16.64 24.64
C ALA A 181 -16.48 -16.02 26.01
N THR A 182 -15.69 -16.36 27.04
CA THR A 182 -15.93 -15.90 28.41
C THR A 182 -15.54 -14.42 28.58
N SER A 183 -14.44 -13.98 27.96
CA SER A 183 -13.96 -12.59 28.07
C SER A 183 -14.87 -11.60 27.33
N THR A 184 -15.35 -11.96 26.14
CA THR A 184 -16.18 -11.08 25.32
C THR A 184 -17.68 -11.23 25.59
N GLY A 185 -18.13 -12.44 25.92
CA GLY A 185 -19.55 -12.80 26.04
C GLY A 185 -20.19 -13.27 24.73
N TYR A 186 -19.43 -13.44 23.65
CA TYR A 186 -19.93 -14.00 22.38
C TYR A 186 -19.93 -15.53 22.41
N SER A 187 -20.98 -16.15 21.87
CA SER A 187 -21.14 -17.61 21.83
C SER A 187 -20.61 -18.26 20.56
N ASP A 188 -20.69 -17.56 19.43
CA ASP A 188 -20.41 -18.10 18.10
C ASP A 188 -18.97 -17.79 17.68
N ILE A 189 -18.04 -18.60 18.20
CA ILE A 189 -16.60 -18.46 17.98
C ILE A 189 -16.03 -19.77 17.42
N THR A 190 -15.27 -19.66 16.34
CA THR A 190 -14.53 -20.77 15.73
C THR A 190 -13.03 -20.48 15.75
N VAL A 191 -12.23 -21.43 16.25
CA VAL A 191 -10.75 -21.38 16.22
C VAL A 191 -10.28 -22.70 15.63
N SER A 192 -9.63 -22.66 14.47
CA SER A 192 -9.10 -23.87 13.84
C SER A 192 -7.74 -24.24 14.44
N ALA A 193 -7.37 -25.52 14.40
CA ALA A 193 -6.10 -25.99 14.96
C ALA A 193 -4.85 -25.35 14.29
N GLY A 194 -4.98 -24.85 13.05
CA GLY A 194 -3.92 -24.13 12.32
C GLY A 194 -4.01 -22.60 12.39
N ALA A 195 -4.98 -22.04 13.13
CA ALA A 195 -5.15 -20.60 13.28
C ALA A 195 -4.17 -19.97 14.29
N CYS A 196 -3.51 -20.80 15.10
CA CYS A 196 -2.54 -20.37 16.09
C CYS A 196 -1.10 -20.56 15.57
N GLN A 197 -0.26 -19.56 15.80
CA GLN A 197 1.13 -19.50 15.37
C GLN A 197 1.99 -19.20 16.60
N ASP A 198 3.05 -19.96 16.81
CA ASP A 198 3.97 -19.72 17.92
C ASP A 198 5.41 -19.49 17.41
N GLN A 199 6.23 -18.82 18.24
CA GLN A 199 7.61 -18.48 17.90
C GLN A 199 8.49 -19.74 17.77
N HIS A 200 8.14 -20.82 18.47
CA HIS A 200 8.89 -22.08 18.52
C HIS A 200 8.60 -23.02 17.34
N VAL A 201 7.52 -22.82 16.59
CA VAL A 201 7.17 -23.52 15.34
C VAL A 201 7.95 -22.95 14.17
N SER A 202 8.30 -21.65 14.20
CA SER A 202 9.26 -21.07 13.25
C SER A 202 10.71 -21.49 13.53
N SER A 203 11.02 -21.92 14.77
CA SER A 203 12.39 -22.27 15.21
C SER A 203 12.62 -23.77 15.43
N ARG A 204 11.57 -24.60 15.49
CA ARG A 204 11.72 -26.04 15.24
C ARG A 204 12.25 -26.17 13.82
N THR A 205 13.46 -26.68 13.72
CA THR A 205 14.06 -27.22 12.51
C THR A 205 13.24 -28.42 12.06
N GLU A 206 11.99 -28.19 11.63
CA GLU A 206 11.25 -29.11 10.78
C GLU A 206 12.21 -29.44 9.63
N PRO A 207 12.66 -30.71 9.54
CA PRO A 207 13.69 -31.08 8.58
C PRO A 207 13.23 -30.68 7.17
N PHE A 208 14.16 -30.23 6.34
CA PHE A 208 13.83 -29.91 4.96
C PHE A 208 13.28 -31.15 4.28
N ASP A 209 12.09 -31.02 3.71
CA ASP A 209 11.50 -32.10 2.92
C ASP A 209 12.36 -32.36 1.67
N ALA A 210 12.31 -33.58 1.14
CA ALA A 210 13.06 -33.98 -0.05
C ALA A 210 12.79 -33.03 -1.24
N ALA A 211 11.56 -32.53 -1.39
CA ALA A 211 11.20 -31.57 -2.41
C ALA A 211 11.90 -30.20 -2.23
N GLN A 212 12.07 -29.75 -0.98
CA GLN A 212 12.76 -28.50 -0.64
C GLN A 212 14.27 -28.61 -0.91
N ILE A 213 14.88 -29.73 -0.52
CA ILE A 213 16.30 -30.01 -0.77
C ILE A 213 16.55 -30.05 -2.28
N ALA A 214 15.74 -30.81 -3.03
CA ALA A 214 15.87 -30.94 -4.47
C ALA A 214 15.75 -29.59 -5.19
N SER A 215 14.75 -28.77 -4.83
CA SER A 215 14.56 -27.46 -5.45
C SER A 215 15.69 -26.49 -5.09
N ALA A 216 16.20 -26.50 -3.85
CA ALA A 216 17.38 -25.71 -3.47
C ALA A 216 18.64 -26.12 -4.25
N CYS A 217 18.90 -27.42 -4.42
CA CYS A 217 20.04 -27.89 -5.21
C CYS A 217 19.97 -27.40 -6.67
N VAL A 218 18.79 -27.43 -7.29
CA VAL A 218 18.59 -26.95 -8.66
C VAL A 218 18.78 -25.44 -8.77
N LEU A 219 18.21 -24.66 -7.82
CA LEU A 219 18.39 -23.21 -7.78
C LEU A 219 19.84 -22.82 -7.52
N LEU A 220 20.52 -23.49 -6.59
CA LEU A 220 21.93 -23.28 -6.30
C LEU A 220 22.80 -23.59 -7.52
N LEU A 221 22.55 -24.70 -8.22
CA LEU A 221 23.25 -25.03 -9.47
C LEU A 221 23.06 -23.92 -10.51
N PHE A 222 21.84 -23.41 -10.68
CA PHE A 222 21.56 -22.32 -11.61
C PHE A 222 22.29 -21.03 -11.22
N VAL A 223 22.28 -20.66 -9.94
CA VAL A 223 23.01 -19.49 -9.42
C VAL A 223 24.51 -19.65 -9.63
N LEU A 224 25.07 -20.84 -9.38
CA LEU A 224 26.48 -21.14 -9.63
C LEU A 224 26.82 -21.07 -11.12
N MET A 225 25.93 -21.54 -12.01
CA MET A 225 26.11 -21.41 -13.46
C MET A 225 26.12 -19.95 -13.92
N VAL A 226 25.22 -19.13 -13.38
CA VAL A 226 25.15 -17.69 -13.68
C VAL A 226 26.38 -16.96 -13.14
N ALA A 227 26.79 -17.25 -11.90
CA ALA A 227 27.98 -16.68 -11.29
C ALA A 227 29.23 -17.06 -12.10
N PHE A 228 29.45 -18.35 -12.37
CA PHE A 228 30.54 -18.85 -13.19
C PHE A 228 30.54 -18.18 -14.57
N SER A 229 29.39 -18.14 -15.25
CA SER A 229 29.30 -17.51 -16.55
C SER A 229 29.58 -16.00 -16.51
N THR A 230 29.21 -15.31 -15.44
CA THR A 230 29.36 -13.86 -15.33
C THR A 230 30.81 -13.49 -15.02
N PHE A 231 31.49 -14.24 -14.13
CA PHE A 231 32.90 -14.02 -13.79
C PHE A 231 33.87 -14.46 -14.90
N TYR A 232 33.54 -15.52 -15.65
CA TYR A 232 34.38 -16.02 -16.76
C TYR A 232 34.00 -15.43 -18.13
N SER A 233 32.98 -14.58 -18.21
CA SER A 233 32.72 -13.78 -19.41
C SER A 233 33.81 -12.70 -19.47
N PRO A 234 34.54 -12.53 -20.58
CA PRO A 234 35.54 -11.47 -20.68
C PRO A 234 34.85 -10.13 -20.47
N ALA A 235 35.06 -9.52 -19.31
CA ALA A 235 34.74 -8.13 -19.06
C ALA A 235 35.57 -7.31 -20.05
N CYS A 236 34.91 -6.64 -20.99
CA CYS A 236 35.55 -5.74 -21.97
C CYS A 236 36.64 -6.38 -22.86
N SER A 237 36.23 -7.19 -23.86
CA SER A 237 37.03 -7.26 -25.09
C SER A 237 36.66 -6.06 -25.94
N ASP A 238 37.59 -5.12 -25.96
CA ASP A 238 37.63 -3.94 -26.82
C ASP A 238 37.33 -4.27 -28.30
N GLY A 239 36.79 -3.28 -29.02
CA GLY A 239 36.24 -3.43 -30.37
C GLY A 239 37.26 -3.71 -31.47
N THR A 240 37.91 -4.86 -31.47
CA THR A 240 38.81 -5.28 -32.57
C THR A 240 38.48 -6.67 -33.12
N SER A 241 38.21 -6.68 -34.42
CA SER A 241 38.12 -7.83 -35.34
C SER A 241 37.29 -9.05 -34.93
N ARG A 242 36.03 -9.06 -35.37
CA ARG A 242 35.28 -10.30 -35.61
C ARG A 242 35.88 -11.05 -36.80
N THR A 243 36.82 -11.94 -36.54
CA THR A 243 37.00 -13.14 -37.38
C THR A 243 35.90 -14.14 -37.03
N VAL A 244 35.19 -14.60 -38.05
CA VAL A 244 34.07 -15.56 -37.95
C VAL A 244 34.67 -16.96 -37.70
N GLU A 245 35.12 -17.25 -36.49
CA GLU A 245 35.34 -18.63 -36.06
C GLU A 245 34.03 -19.21 -35.50
N LYS A 246 33.73 -20.46 -35.87
CA LYS A 246 32.58 -21.22 -35.35
C LYS A 246 32.71 -21.31 -33.82
N GLU A 247 31.86 -20.58 -33.11
CA GLU A 247 31.73 -20.72 -31.67
C GLU A 247 31.47 -22.17 -31.28
N SER A 248 32.26 -22.69 -30.32
CA SER A 248 31.97 -23.99 -29.74
C SER A 248 30.66 -23.94 -28.95
N THR A 249 29.92 -25.05 -28.92
CA THR A 249 28.66 -25.15 -28.17
C THR A 249 28.83 -24.75 -26.70
N ALA A 250 29.99 -25.07 -26.10
CA ALA A 250 30.33 -24.66 -24.74
C ALA A 250 30.44 -23.14 -24.59
N ALA A 251 30.99 -22.43 -25.59
CA ALA A 251 31.07 -20.97 -25.57
C ALA A 251 29.68 -20.32 -25.64
N SER A 252 28.78 -20.84 -26.49
CA SER A 252 27.41 -20.34 -26.61
C SER A 252 26.58 -20.61 -25.35
N VAL A 253 26.74 -21.80 -24.73
CA VAL A 253 26.09 -22.12 -23.45
C VAL A 253 26.57 -21.18 -22.36
N ARG A 254 27.89 -20.94 -22.23
CA ARG A 254 28.41 -19.95 -21.26
C ARG A 254 27.75 -18.59 -21.46
N ARG A 255 27.85 -17.98 -22.65
CA ARG A 255 27.26 -16.65 -22.88
C ARG A 255 25.75 -16.57 -22.62
N ALA A 256 25.01 -17.69 -22.66
CA ALA A 256 23.59 -17.71 -22.35
C ALA A 256 23.27 -17.43 -20.86
N PHE A 257 24.20 -17.70 -19.94
CA PHE A 257 24.03 -17.49 -18.50
C PHE A 257 24.72 -16.23 -17.95
N SER A 258 25.41 -15.46 -18.79
CA SER A 258 26.09 -14.22 -18.37
C SER A 258 25.08 -13.09 -18.13
N VAL A 259 25.12 -12.46 -16.95
CA VAL A 259 24.20 -11.36 -16.60
C VAL A 259 24.41 -10.15 -17.52
N PHE A 260 25.66 -9.74 -17.76
CA PHE A 260 25.97 -8.55 -18.56
C PHE A 260 25.48 -8.69 -20.01
N GLU A 261 25.68 -9.86 -20.62
CA GLU A 261 25.24 -10.12 -22.00
C GLU A 261 23.71 -10.19 -22.10
N ASN A 262 23.04 -10.81 -21.12
CA ASN A 262 21.59 -10.85 -21.10
C ASN A 262 20.98 -9.47 -20.84
N LEU A 263 21.58 -8.64 -19.99
CA LEU A 263 21.13 -7.28 -19.73
C LEU A 263 21.34 -6.36 -20.95
N SER A 264 22.50 -6.47 -21.60
CA SER A 264 22.78 -5.78 -22.87
C SER A 264 21.77 -6.19 -23.94
N LYS A 265 21.53 -7.50 -24.12
CA LYS A 265 20.51 -8.01 -25.04
C LYS A 265 19.12 -7.50 -24.67
N LEU A 266 18.75 -7.42 -23.39
CA LEU A 266 17.44 -6.96 -22.94
C LEU A 266 17.14 -5.53 -23.40
N VAL A 267 18.14 -4.64 -23.34
CA VAL A 267 18.04 -3.23 -23.72
C VAL A 267 18.28 -3.01 -25.22
N GLN A 268 18.93 -3.96 -25.90
CA GLN A 268 19.21 -3.86 -27.33
C GLN A 268 17.95 -3.70 -28.17
N ASP A 269 17.95 -2.73 -29.09
CA ASP A 269 16.88 -2.49 -30.04
C ASP A 269 16.51 -3.78 -30.79
N SER A 270 15.22 -4.12 -30.81
CA SER A 270 14.73 -5.17 -31.71
C SER A 270 14.82 -4.66 -33.14
N LYS A 271 15.43 -5.42 -34.05
CA LYS A 271 15.29 -5.15 -35.49
C LYS A 271 13.80 -5.19 -35.82
N ASP A 272 13.24 -4.09 -36.33
CA ASP A 272 11.83 -4.01 -36.75
C ASP A 272 11.62 -4.73 -38.10
N GLU A 273 12.09 -5.96 -38.18
CA GLU A 273 11.84 -6.82 -39.32
C GLU A 273 10.32 -7.09 -39.38
N HIS A 274 9.70 -6.66 -40.48
CA HIS A 274 8.27 -6.80 -40.76
C HIS A 274 7.30 -5.84 -40.03
N GLY A 275 7.78 -4.76 -39.41
CA GLY A 275 6.93 -3.70 -38.83
C GLY A 275 6.18 -4.15 -37.57
N LEU A 276 6.78 -5.03 -36.77
CA LEU A 276 6.23 -5.62 -35.55
C LEU A 276 6.55 -4.79 -34.29
N GLY A 277 7.29 -3.69 -34.41
CA GLY A 277 7.74 -2.86 -33.28
C GLY A 277 6.62 -2.36 -32.37
N CYS A 278 5.41 -2.11 -32.90
CA CYS A 278 4.27 -1.65 -32.11
C CYS A 278 3.78 -2.69 -31.09
N ILE A 279 4.06 -3.98 -31.29
CA ILE A 279 3.68 -5.04 -30.36
C ILE A 279 4.43 -4.88 -29.04
N ASN A 280 5.63 -4.28 -29.05
CA ASN A 280 6.39 -4.04 -27.83
C ASN A 280 5.61 -3.12 -26.88
N GLY A 281 5.12 -1.99 -27.37
CA GLY A 281 4.30 -1.05 -26.59
C GLY A 281 2.96 -1.64 -26.15
N ILE A 282 2.26 -2.36 -27.04
CA ILE A 282 0.96 -2.97 -26.69
C ILE A 282 1.13 -3.95 -25.52
N LYS A 283 2.15 -4.83 -25.58
CA LYS A 283 2.44 -5.77 -24.49
C LYS A 283 2.84 -5.07 -23.19
N ALA A 284 3.71 -4.06 -23.27
CA ALA A 284 4.20 -3.35 -22.09
C ALA A 284 3.04 -2.63 -21.37
N ILE A 285 2.21 -1.88 -22.11
CA ILE A 285 1.06 -1.15 -21.55
C ILE A 285 0.03 -2.13 -20.98
N ALA A 286 -0.35 -3.17 -21.74
CA ALA A 286 -1.31 -4.17 -21.26
C ALA A 286 -0.82 -4.88 -20.01
N MET A 287 0.48 -5.23 -19.93
CA MET A 287 1.04 -5.89 -18.75
C MET A 287 1.00 -4.98 -17.52
N ILE A 288 1.34 -3.69 -17.63
CA ILE A 288 1.28 -2.74 -16.50
C ILE A 288 -0.12 -2.72 -15.88
N PHE A 289 -1.16 -2.66 -16.72
CA PHE A 289 -2.54 -2.66 -16.23
C PHE A 289 -3.01 -4.04 -15.72
N ILE A 290 -2.52 -5.15 -16.27
CA ILE A 290 -2.77 -6.49 -15.71
C ILE A 290 -2.18 -6.61 -14.31
N LEU A 291 -0.92 -6.18 -14.12
CA LEU A 291 -0.28 -6.17 -12.80
C LEU A 291 -1.03 -5.26 -11.82
N GLY A 292 -1.42 -4.06 -12.24
CA GLY A 292 -2.24 -3.17 -11.42
C GLY A 292 -3.61 -3.77 -11.05
N GLY A 293 -4.26 -4.47 -11.99
CA GLY A 293 -5.53 -5.15 -11.76
C GLY A 293 -5.40 -6.33 -10.77
N HIS A 294 -4.36 -7.15 -10.89
CA HIS A 294 -4.12 -8.24 -9.92
C HIS A 294 -3.79 -7.68 -8.53
N ALA A 295 -2.94 -6.66 -8.43
CA ALA A 295 -2.65 -5.98 -7.17
C ALA A 295 -3.92 -5.43 -6.50
N LEU A 296 -4.85 -4.88 -7.28
CA LEU A 296 -6.17 -4.42 -6.80
C LEU A 296 -6.97 -5.59 -6.20
N VAL A 297 -7.00 -6.73 -6.90
CA VAL A 297 -7.73 -7.93 -6.47
C VAL A 297 -7.15 -8.49 -5.17
N PHE A 298 -5.83 -8.61 -5.04
CA PHE A 298 -5.19 -9.07 -3.80
C PHE A 298 -5.32 -8.09 -2.63
N MET A 299 -5.44 -6.79 -2.93
CA MET A 299 -5.71 -5.76 -1.92
C MET A 299 -7.16 -5.84 -1.44
N ALA A 300 -8.12 -5.93 -2.37
CA ALA A 300 -9.54 -6.01 -2.05
C ALA A 300 -9.94 -7.35 -1.40
N GLY A 301 -9.26 -8.46 -1.73
CA GLY A 301 -9.38 -9.75 -1.03
C GLY A 301 -8.54 -9.85 0.24
N GLY A 302 -7.82 -8.79 0.63
CA GLY A 302 -6.95 -8.73 1.81
C GLY A 302 -7.62 -8.14 3.06
N ALA A 303 -6.81 -7.92 4.11
CA ALA A 303 -7.26 -7.24 5.32
C ALA A 303 -7.44 -5.73 5.10
N LEU A 304 -8.68 -5.25 5.20
CA LEU A 304 -9.08 -3.86 4.97
C LEU A 304 -9.92 -3.28 6.12
N LEU A 305 -9.74 -1.97 6.39
CA LEU A 305 -10.55 -1.20 7.34
C LEU A 305 -11.84 -0.67 6.71
N ASN A 306 -11.80 -0.28 5.43
CA ASN A 306 -12.91 0.33 4.70
C ASN A 306 -13.17 -0.39 3.35
N PRO A 307 -13.51 -1.68 3.34
CA PRO A 307 -13.72 -2.43 2.10
C PRO A 307 -14.82 -1.84 1.20
N GLY A 308 -15.76 -1.06 1.75
CA GLY A 308 -16.74 -0.29 1.00
C GLY A 308 -16.15 0.67 -0.05
N PHE A 309 -14.91 1.12 0.14
CA PHE A 309 -14.19 1.96 -0.81
C PHE A 309 -14.15 1.36 -2.22
N PHE A 310 -13.86 0.05 -2.35
CA PHE A 310 -13.76 -0.61 -3.66
C PHE A 310 -15.10 -0.61 -4.41
N ARG A 311 -16.21 -0.74 -3.70
CA ARG A 311 -17.54 -0.66 -4.30
C ARG A 311 -17.79 0.71 -4.90
N GLU A 312 -17.54 1.78 -4.15
CA GLU A 312 -17.72 3.14 -4.66
C GLU A 312 -16.76 3.43 -5.83
N GLN A 313 -15.53 2.93 -5.76
CA GLN A 313 -14.59 3.04 -6.87
C GLN A 313 -15.04 2.26 -8.12
N ASN A 314 -15.62 1.07 -7.97
CA ASN A 314 -16.09 0.24 -9.10
C ASN A 314 -17.28 0.88 -9.85
N ARG A 315 -18.00 1.81 -9.23
CA ARG A 315 -19.09 2.58 -9.86
C ARG A 315 -18.57 3.69 -10.78
N LEU A 316 -17.34 4.14 -10.60
CA LEU A 316 -16.76 5.23 -11.37
C LEU A 316 -16.23 4.74 -12.73
N LEU A 317 -16.62 5.44 -13.80
CA LEU A 317 -16.23 5.11 -15.17
C LEU A 317 -14.70 5.07 -15.38
N GLN A 318 -13.98 5.98 -14.71
CA GLN A 318 -12.52 6.10 -14.81
C GLN A 318 -11.77 4.84 -14.34
N ASN A 319 -12.36 4.08 -13.41
CA ASN A 319 -11.76 2.88 -12.85
C ASN A 319 -12.06 1.61 -13.66
N ALA A 320 -12.87 1.72 -14.73
CA ALA A 320 -13.27 0.59 -15.55
C ALA A 320 -12.08 -0.16 -16.16
N PHE A 321 -10.97 0.53 -16.48
CA PHE A 321 -9.76 -0.11 -17.01
C PHE A 321 -9.12 -1.12 -16.05
N LEU A 322 -9.16 -0.84 -14.75
CA LEU A 322 -8.61 -1.75 -13.72
C LEU A 322 -9.61 -2.88 -13.42
N LEU A 323 -10.90 -2.52 -13.32
CA LEU A 323 -12.00 -3.44 -13.09
C LEU A 323 -12.13 -4.49 -14.21
N ASN A 324 -11.98 -4.05 -15.46
CA ASN A 324 -12.10 -4.90 -16.65
C ASN A 324 -10.71 -5.33 -17.18
N SER A 325 -9.71 -5.41 -16.29
CA SER A 325 -8.37 -5.91 -16.60
C SER A 325 -8.34 -7.32 -17.25
N PRO A 326 -9.32 -8.24 -17.05
CA PRO A 326 -9.37 -9.48 -17.82
C PRO A 326 -9.41 -9.32 -19.34
N LEU A 327 -9.93 -8.21 -19.87
CA LEU A 327 -9.89 -7.93 -21.31
C LEU A 327 -8.45 -7.68 -21.81
N LEU A 328 -7.58 -7.13 -20.97
CA LEU A 328 -6.19 -6.91 -21.33
C LEU A 328 -5.43 -8.23 -21.49
N VAL A 329 -5.82 -9.28 -20.77
CA VAL A 329 -5.30 -10.64 -20.97
C VAL A 329 -5.73 -11.18 -22.34
N ASP A 330 -6.95 -10.87 -22.79
CA ASP A 330 -7.42 -11.24 -24.14
C ASP A 330 -6.59 -10.54 -25.24
N THR A 331 -6.01 -9.35 -24.98
CA THR A 331 -5.03 -8.74 -25.91
C THR A 331 -3.80 -9.64 -26.11
N PHE A 332 -3.32 -10.32 -25.07
CA PHE A 332 -2.21 -11.27 -25.21
C PHE A 332 -2.60 -12.51 -26.01
N LEU A 333 -3.80 -13.05 -25.81
CA LEU A 333 -4.33 -14.15 -26.63
C LEU A 333 -4.42 -13.75 -28.11
N LEU A 334 -4.92 -12.55 -28.39
CA LEU A 334 -4.99 -12.00 -29.75
C LEU A 334 -3.60 -11.85 -30.37
N LEU A 335 -2.64 -11.28 -29.64
CA LEU A 335 -1.27 -11.12 -30.13
C LEU A 335 -0.58 -12.47 -30.37
N SER A 336 -0.85 -13.47 -29.53
CA SER A 336 -0.34 -14.84 -29.69
C SER A 336 -0.85 -15.46 -31.00
N GLY A 337 -2.17 -15.39 -31.25
CA GLY A 337 -2.77 -15.82 -32.51
C GLY A 337 -2.23 -15.05 -33.72
N PHE A 338 -2.13 -13.72 -33.64
CA PHE A 338 -1.62 -12.87 -34.71
C PHE A 338 -0.19 -13.22 -35.11
N LEU A 339 0.72 -13.27 -34.13
CA LEU A 339 2.13 -13.59 -34.36
C LEU A 339 2.28 -14.99 -34.92
N PHE A 340 1.53 -15.94 -34.40
CA PHE A 340 1.59 -17.31 -34.87
C PHE A 340 1.10 -17.47 -36.30
N ALA A 341 -0.06 -16.89 -36.64
CA ALA A 341 -0.57 -16.89 -38.01
C ALA A 341 0.43 -16.27 -38.98
N ARG A 342 0.98 -15.10 -38.64
CA ARG A 342 1.93 -14.41 -39.52
C ARG A 342 3.20 -15.22 -39.76
N LEU A 343 3.83 -15.73 -38.70
CA LEU A 343 5.08 -16.48 -38.81
C LEU A 343 4.88 -17.82 -39.52
N LEU A 344 3.79 -18.54 -39.21
CA LEU A 344 3.51 -19.84 -39.83
C LEU A 344 3.21 -19.69 -41.32
N LEU A 345 2.40 -18.70 -41.73
CA LEU A 345 2.08 -18.47 -43.14
C LEU A 345 3.32 -18.12 -43.97
N ILE A 346 4.21 -17.27 -43.44
CA ILE A 346 5.50 -16.96 -44.08
C ILE A 346 6.34 -18.23 -44.26
N GLU A 347 6.39 -19.11 -43.26
CA GLU A 347 7.17 -20.34 -43.33
C GLU A 347 6.54 -21.37 -44.27
N LEU A 348 5.20 -21.43 -44.33
CA LEU A 348 4.47 -22.30 -45.27
C LEU A 348 4.74 -21.89 -46.72
N ASP A 349 4.78 -20.59 -47.01
CA ASP A 349 5.16 -20.07 -48.33
C ASP A 349 6.61 -20.40 -48.68
N LYS A 350 7.54 -20.18 -47.74
CA LYS A 350 8.98 -20.49 -47.94
C LYS A 350 9.23 -21.97 -48.18
N ARG A 351 8.56 -22.87 -47.43
CA ARG A 351 8.78 -24.33 -47.50
C ARG A 351 7.78 -25.06 -48.38
N LYS A 352 6.91 -24.35 -49.11
CA LYS A 352 5.84 -24.93 -49.95
C LYS A 352 5.02 -25.99 -49.21
N GLY A 353 4.65 -25.69 -47.96
CA GLY A 353 3.82 -26.57 -47.11
C GLY A 353 4.56 -27.68 -46.34
N ARG A 354 5.89 -27.83 -46.48
CA ARG A 354 6.67 -28.85 -45.75
C ARG A 354 7.12 -28.33 -44.38
N ILE A 355 6.26 -28.45 -43.36
CA ILE A 355 6.57 -28.07 -41.97
C ILE A 355 6.36 -29.25 -41.03
N ASN A 356 7.31 -29.46 -40.11
CA ASN A 356 7.17 -30.41 -39.02
C ASN A 356 6.47 -29.74 -37.83
N VAL A 357 5.18 -30.03 -37.67
CA VAL A 357 4.34 -29.46 -36.61
C VAL A 357 4.80 -29.90 -35.22
N LEU A 358 5.29 -31.13 -35.07
CA LEU A 358 5.82 -31.63 -33.79
C LEU A 358 7.01 -30.78 -33.30
N LEU A 359 7.89 -30.39 -34.24
CA LEU A 359 9.04 -29.55 -33.91
C LEU A 359 8.62 -28.15 -33.45
N LEU A 360 7.54 -27.60 -34.02
CA LEU A 360 6.97 -26.31 -33.58
C LEU A 360 6.47 -26.39 -32.13
N TYR A 361 5.76 -27.48 -31.79
CA TYR A 361 5.26 -27.70 -30.43
C TYR A 361 6.41 -27.90 -29.44
N LEU A 362 7.41 -28.71 -29.80
CA LEU A 362 8.58 -28.96 -28.96
C LEU A 362 9.35 -27.68 -28.64
N PHE A 363 9.64 -26.85 -29.64
CA PHE A 363 10.35 -25.59 -29.42
C PHE A 363 9.58 -24.60 -28.54
N ARG A 364 8.24 -24.55 -28.68
CA ARG A 364 7.42 -23.72 -27.80
C ARG A 364 7.44 -24.25 -26.36
N TYR A 365 7.33 -25.56 -26.18
CA TYR A 365 7.37 -26.19 -24.85
C TYR A 365 8.68 -25.91 -24.13
N ILE A 366 9.82 -26.18 -24.78
CA ILE A 366 11.16 -25.93 -24.21
C ILE A 366 11.39 -24.45 -23.89
N ARG A 367 10.75 -23.53 -24.63
CA ARG A 367 10.87 -22.09 -24.39
C ARG A 367 10.10 -21.62 -23.15
N LEU A 368 8.91 -22.16 -22.89
CA LEU A 368 8.01 -21.65 -21.84
C LEU A 368 8.16 -22.43 -20.53
N THR A 369 8.21 -23.76 -20.62
CA THR A 369 8.09 -24.64 -19.46
C THR A 369 9.21 -24.49 -18.41
N PRO A 370 10.49 -24.21 -18.74
CA PRO A 370 11.53 -24.13 -17.71
C PRO A 370 11.31 -23.04 -16.66
N ALA A 371 10.96 -21.82 -17.10
CA ALA A 371 10.66 -20.73 -16.18
C ALA A 371 9.38 -20.99 -15.39
N TYR A 372 8.38 -21.61 -16.04
CA TYR A 372 7.14 -21.99 -15.37
C TYR A 372 7.35 -23.05 -14.28
N LEU A 373 8.17 -24.06 -14.55
CA LEU A 373 8.54 -25.11 -13.61
C LEU A 373 9.28 -24.56 -12.39
N ALA A 374 10.16 -23.56 -12.57
CA ALA A 374 10.85 -22.91 -11.46
C ALA A 374 9.87 -22.26 -10.47
N ILE A 375 8.82 -21.60 -10.98
CA ILE A 375 7.79 -20.98 -10.13
C ILE A 375 6.91 -22.02 -9.46
N ILE A 376 6.50 -23.06 -10.20
CA ILE A 376 5.74 -24.19 -9.62
C ILE A 376 6.53 -24.85 -8.49
N ALA A 377 7.83 -25.08 -8.67
CA ALA A 377 8.69 -25.65 -7.64
C ALA A 377 8.73 -24.75 -6.40
N LEU A 378 8.79 -23.43 -6.57
CA LEU A 378 8.76 -22.47 -5.47
C LEU A 378 7.43 -22.53 -4.69
N TYR A 379 6.29 -22.54 -5.39
CA TYR A 379 4.96 -22.68 -4.79
C TYR A 379 4.81 -24.00 -4.02
N ALA A 380 5.26 -25.12 -4.61
CA ALA A 380 5.10 -26.44 -4.01
C ALA A 380 6.04 -26.70 -2.82
N SER A 381 7.23 -26.06 -2.77
CA SER A 381 8.27 -26.40 -1.78
C SER A 381 8.58 -25.31 -0.75
N TRP A 382 8.86 -24.07 -1.18
CA TRP A 382 9.40 -23.03 -0.29
C TRP A 382 8.35 -22.06 0.25
N LEU A 383 7.13 -22.05 -0.30
CA LEU A 383 6.15 -20.98 -0.08
C LEU A 383 5.91 -20.59 1.39
N PRO A 384 5.65 -21.50 2.35
CA PRO A 384 5.44 -21.11 3.75
C PRO A 384 6.71 -20.66 4.49
N ARG A 385 7.90 -20.93 3.95
CA ARG A 385 9.19 -20.55 4.56
C ARG A 385 9.70 -19.19 4.07
N LEU A 386 9.00 -18.52 3.15
CA LEU A 386 9.46 -17.25 2.56
C LEU A 386 9.31 -16.04 3.49
N GLY A 387 8.53 -16.14 4.56
CA GLY A 387 8.20 -15.05 5.46
C GLY A 387 7.23 -15.49 6.55
N ASP A 388 6.58 -14.51 7.18
CA ASP A 388 5.70 -14.69 8.32
C ASP A 388 4.59 -13.61 8.34
N GLY A 389 3.58 -13.80 9.19
CA GLY A 389 2.49 -12.84 9.40
C GLY A 389 1.18 -13.45 9.90
N PRO A 390 0.23 -12.61 10.35
CA PRO A 390 -1.01 -13.08 10.97
C PRO A 390 -1.90 -13.88 10.01
N LEU A 391 -1.85 -13.60 8.70
CA LEU A 391 -2.59 -14.33 7.66
C LEU A 391 -1.73 -15.38 6.93
N TRP A 392 -0.48 -15.57 7.37
CA TRP A 392 0.52 -16.33 6.62
C TRP A 392 0.16 -17.80 6.49
N ASN A 393 -0.13 -18.48 7.60
CA ASN A 393 -0.44 -19.92 7.58
C ASN A 393 -1.69 -20.23 6.77
N GLU A 394 -2.80 -19.52 7.01
CA GLU A 394 -4.06 -19.75 6.30
C GLU A 394 -3.94 -19.55 4.78
N ARG A 395 -3.08 -18.63 4.32
CA ARG A 395 -2.92 -18.33 2.89
C ARG A 395 -1.81 -19.14 2.23
N MET A 396 -0.61 -19.18 2.81
CA MET A 396 0.54 -19.84 2.17
C MET A 396 0.40 -21.36 2.17
N GLN A 397 -0.09 -21.95 3.26
CA GLN A 397 -0.23 -23.42 3.33
C GLN A 397 -1.34 -23.91 2.39
N LEU A 398 -2.43 -23.15 2.26
CA LEU A 398 -3.51 -23.46 1.32
C LEU A 398 -3.01 -23.46 -0.12
N GLU A 399 -2.30 -22.41 -0.54
CA GLU A 399 -1.75 -22.32 -1.90
C GLU A 399 -0.65 -23.35 -2.16
N GLN A 400 0.19 -23.65 -1.16
CA GLN A 400 1.18 -24.72 -1.27
C GLN A 400 0.50 -26.08 -1.48
N HIS A 401 -0.53 -26.39 -0.68
CA HIS A 401 -1.26 -27.66 -0.76
C HIS A 401 -1.92 -27.84 -2.13
N ARG A 402 -2.67 -26.82 -2.59
CA ARG A 402 -3.25 -26.74 -3.94
C ARG A 402 -2.19 -27.06 -5.00
N CYS A 403 -1.00 -26.51 -4.86
CA CYS A 403 0.07 -26.73 -5.82
C CYS A 403 0.69 -28.14 -5.74
N GLN A 404 0.92 -28.69 -4.55
CA GLN A 404 1.46 -30.04 -4.37
C GLN A 404 0.56 -31.13 -4.97
N VAL A 405 -0.76 -30.92 -4.96
CA VAL A 405 -1.72 -31.86 -5.55
C VAL A 405 -1.82 -31.70 -7.09
N SER A 406 -1.65 -30.49 -7.61
CA SER A 406 -1.99 -30.15 -9.00
C SER A 406 -0.82 -29.76 -9.92
N TRP A 407 0.42 -29.70 -9.43
CA TRP A 407 1.59 -29.24 -10.21
C TRP A 407 1.75 -29.93 -11.58
N TRP A 408 1.46 -31.22 -11.67
CA TRP A 408 1.57 -32.00 -12.91
C TRP A 408 0.56 -31.53 -13.98
N ARG A 409 -0.60 -31.02 -13.57
CA ARG A 409 -1.63 -30.48 -14.48
C ARG A 409 -1.17 -29.21 -15.17
N ASN A 410 -0.38 -28.40 -14.47
CA ASN A 410 0.25 -27.20 -15.01
C ASN A 410 1.29 -27.55 -16.09
N LEU A 411 2.09 -28.60 -15.88
CA LEU A 411 3.11 -29.03 -16.87
C LEU A 411 2.50 -29.60 -18.16
N LEU A 412 1.30 -30.17 -18.06
CA LEU A 412 0.51 -30.63 -19.19
C LEU A 412 -0.37 -29.53 -19.80
N TYR A 413 -0.42 -28.33 -19.19
CA TYR A 413 -1.27 -27.22 -19.63
C TYR A 413 -2.78 -27.59 -19.67
N ILE A 414 -3.25 -28.39 -18.71
CA ILE A 414 -4.66 -28.84 -18.59
C ILE A 414 -5.33 -28.41 -17.28
N ASN A 415 -4.64 -27.60 -16.48
CA ASN A 415 -5.10 -27.08 -15.19
C ASN A 415 -6.39 -26.26 -15.26
N ASN A 416 -6.81 -25.81 -16.43
CA ASN A 416 -8.08 -25.11 -16.63
C ASN A 416 -9.28 -26.03 -16.90
N TYR A 417 -9.08 -27.34 -17.09
CA TYR A 417 -10.16 -28.32 -17.27
C TYR A 417 -10.21 -29.39 -16.18
N VAL A 418 -9.05 -29.77 -15.61
CA VAL A 418 -8.95 -30.89 -14.67
C VAL A 418 -8.72 -30.38 -13.24
N GLY A 419 -9.69 -30.64 -12.37
CA GLY A 419 -9.69 -30.26 -10.95
C GLY A 419 -9.32 -28.80 -10.73
N THR A 420 -10.15 -27.93 -11.28
CA THR A 420 -9.96 -26.48 -11.35
C THR A 420 -10.06 -25.74 -10.01
N GLU A 421 -10.68 -26.36 -9.00
CA GLU A 421 -10.79 -25.83 -7.63
C GLU A 421 -9.43 -25.87 -6.89
N GLU A 422 -8.55 -26.78 -7.29
CA GLU A 422 -7.22 -26.99 -6.70
C GLU A 422 -6.11 -26.48 -7.64
N MET A 423 -6.36 -25.42 -8.40
CA MET A 423 -5.37 -24.89 -9.35
C MET A 423 -4.14 -24.37 -8.59
N CYS A 424 -2.93 -24.83 -8.91
CA CYS A 424 -1.68 -24.44 -8.21
C CYS A 424 -1.40 -22.92 -8.19
N MET A 425 -1.78 -22.18 -9.25
CA MET A 425 -1.53 -20.73 -9.37
C MET A 425 -2.71 -20.08 -10.08
N PHE A 426 -3.35 -19.09 -9.48
CA PHE A 426 -4.56 -18.50 -10.07
C PHE A 426 -4.35 -17.97 -11.50
N GLN A 427 -3.18 -17.42 -11.85
CA GLN A 427 -2.90 -16.87 -13.18
C GLN A 427 -2.54 -17.93 -14.24
N SER A 428 -2.39 -19.21 -13.85
CA SER A 428 -1.94 -20.28 -14.75
C SER A 428 -2.93 -20.67 -15.85
N TRP A 429 -4.22 -20.34 -15.72
CA TRP A 429 -5.24 -20.67 -16.73
C TRP A 429 -4.95 -20.06 -18.10
N TYR A 430 -4.30 -18.88 -18.14
CA TYR A 430 -3.98 -18.17 -19.38
C TYR A 430 -2.98 -18.99 -20.20
N LEU A 431 -1.92 -19.51 -19.54
CA LEU A 431 -0.90 -20.34 -20.18
C LEU A 431 -1.52 -21.62 -20.77
N ALA A 432 -2.45 -22.23 -20.04
CA ALA A 432 -3.19 -23.41 -20.51
C ALA A 432 -4.02 -23.09 -21.76
N THR A 433 -4.81 -22.02 -21.68
CA THR A 433 -5.67 -21.54 -22.78
C THR A 433 -4.86 -21.23 -24.04
N ASP A 434 -3.79 -20.46 -23.90
CA ASP A 434 -2.90 -20.06 -25.00
C ASP A 434 -2.20 -21.27 -25.65
N THR A 435 -1.73 -22.22 -24.85
CA THR A 435 -1.08 -23.44 -25.36
C THR A 435 -2.07 -24.33 -26.11
N GLN A 436 -3.28 -24.52 -25.57
CA GLN A 436 -4.32 -25.32 -26.22
C GLN A 436 -4.78 -24.71 -27.55
N LEU A 437 -4.98 -23.38 -27.60
CA LEU A 437 -5.35 -22.69 -28.84
C LEU A 437 -4.20 -22.71 -29.86
N PHE A 438 -2.94 -22.65 -29.41
CA PHE A 438 -1.79 -22.83 -30.28
C PHE A 438 -1.70 -24.23 -30.88
N VAL A 439 -2.02 -25.28 -30.12
CA VAL A 439 -2.06 -26.64 -30.65
C VAL A 439 -3.13 -26.76 -31.75
N LEU A 440 -4.28 -26.11 -31.60
CA LEU A 440 -5.35 -26.11 -32.60
C LEU A 440 -5.06 -25.21 -33.83
N ALA A 441 -4.25 -24.17 -33.68
CA ALA A 441 -4.05 -23.15 -34.70
C ALA A 441 -3.51 -23.66 -36.06
N PRO A 442 -2.54 -24.61 -36.14
CA PRO A 442 -2.11 -25.21 -37.40
C PRO A 442 -3.25 -25.87 -38.18
N LEU A 443 -4.20 -26.52 -37.47
CA LEU A 443 -5.35 -27.19 -38.09
C LEU A 443 -6.29 -26.20 -38.76
N ILE A 444 -6.33 -24.95 -38.27
CA ILE A 444 -7.12 -23.86 -38.84
C ILE A 444 -6.36 -23.19 -39.99
N LEU A 445 -5.06 -22.90 -39.80
CA LEU A 445 -4.25 -22.15 -40.77
C LEU A 445 -3.90 -22.94 -42.03
N PHE A 446 -3.73 -24.26 -41.94
CA PHE A 446 -3.35 -25.07 -43.10
C PHE A 446 -4.44 -25.09 -44.21
N PRO A 447 -5.74 -25.32 -43.91
CA PRO A 447 -6.81 -25.13 -44.88
C PRO A 447 -6.89 -23.70 -45.43
N MET A 448 -6.69 -22.68 -44.59
CA MET A 448 -6.71 -21.27 -45.00
C MET A 448 -5.62 -20.97 -46.04
N TRP A 449 -4.42 -21.52 -45.84
CA TRP A 449 -3.30 -21.39 -46.77
C TRP A 449 -3.54 -22.18 -48.07
N ARG A 450 -4.02 -23.43 -47.97
CA ARG A 450 -4.17 -24.33 -49.12
C ARG A 450 -5.31 -23.97 -50.07
N TYR A 451 -6.44 -23.50 -49.55
CA TYR A 451 -7.69 -23.27 -50.31
C TYR A 451 -8.00 -21.78 -50.53
N GLY A 452 -7.19 -20.86 -49.98
CA GLY A 452 -7.27 -19.43 -50.23
C GLY A 452 -8.32 -18.67 -49.40
N HIS A 453 -8.48 -17.37 -49.71
CA HIS A 453 -9.16 -16.40 -48.84
C HIS A 453 -10.65 -16.67 -48.59
N ARG A 454 -11.39 -17.26 -49.54
CA ARG A 454 -12.83 -17.54 -49.35
C ARG A 454 -13.05 -18.58 -48.26
N THR A 455 -12.30 -19.68 -48.32
CA THR A 455 -12.32 -20.72 -47.29
C THR A 455 -11.84 -20.16 -45.96
N ALA A 456 -10.84 -19.28 -45.97
CA ALA A 456 -10.34 -18.67 -44.75
C ALA A 456 -11.39 -17.79 -44.05
N LEU A 457 -12.09 -16.94 -44.80
CA LEU A 457 -13.16 -16.09 -44.25
C LEU A 457 -14.35 -16.91 -43.76
N LEU A 458 -14.77 -17.94 -44.50
CA LEU A 458 -15.88 -18.82 -44.11
C LEU A 458 -15.56 -19.65 -42.87
N LEU A 459 -14.40 -20.30 -42.83
CA LEU A 459 -13.97 -21.14 -41.71
C LEU A 459 -13.75 -20.31 -40.44
N LEU A 460 -13.01 -19.20 -40.56
CA LEU A 460 -12.68 -18.39 -39.38
C LEU A 460 -13.87 -17.56 -38.92
N GLY A 461 -14.70 -17.10 -39.85
CA GLY A 461 -15.97 -16.43 -39.55
C GLY A 461 -16.95 -17.34 -38.82
N SER A 462 -17.10 -18.60 -39.25
CA SER A 462 -17.96 -19.57 -38.57
C SER A 462 -17.42 -19.93 -37.18
N LEU A 463 -16.12 -20.21 -37.05
CA LEU A 463 -15.49 -20.50 -35.76
C LEU A 463 -15.60 -19.32 -34.78
N THR A 464 -15.38 -18.09 -35.25
CA THR A 464 -15.54 -16.89 -34.42
C THR A 464 -17.00 -16.67 -34.03
N GLY A 465 -17.94 -16.91 -34.95
CA GLY A 465 -19.38 -16.86 -34.65
C GLY A 465 -19.76 -17.85 -33.54
N VAL A 466 -19.28 -19.09 -33.63
CA VAL A 466 -19.47 -20.09 -32.57
C VAL A 466 -18.84 -19.64 -31.26
N SER A 467 -17.62 -19.10 -31.26
CA SER A 467 -16.96 -18.67 -30.01
C SER A 467 -17.60 -17.44 -29.37
N ILE A 468 -18.42 -16.67 -30.10
CA ILE A 468 -19.25 -15.58 -29.55
C ILE A 468 -20.55 -16.15 -28.96
N LEU A 469 -21.17 -17.11 -29.64
CA LEU A 469 -22.43 -17.72 -29.21
C LEU A 469 -22.27 -18.63 -27.99
N VAL A 470 -21.14 -19.32 -27.84
CA VAL A 470 -20.92 -20.24 -26.72
C VAL A 470 -20.97 -19.53 -25.37
N PRO A 471 -20.24 -18.40 -25.12
CA PRO A 471 -20.42 -17.60 -23.91
C PRO A 471 -21.85 -17.10 -23.71
N PHE A 472 -22.54 -16.66 -24.77
CA PHE A 472 -23.93 -16.22 -24.68
C PHE A 472 -24.82 -17.32 -24.07
N PHE A 473 -24.80 -18.50 -24.66
CA PHE A 473 -25.66 -19.61 -24.22
C PHE A 473 -25.26 -20.12 -22.84
N VAL A 474 -23.96 -20.25 -22.55
CA VAL A 474 -23.50 -20.69 -21.24
C VAL A 474 -23.95 -19.73 -20.14
N THR A 475 -23.77 -18.42 -20.33
CA THR A 475 -24.18 -17.40 -19.36
C THR A 475 -25.70 -17.34 -19.20
N TYR A 476 -26.46 -17.45 -20.29
CA TYR A 476 -27.92 -17.40 -20.25
C TYR A 476 -28.54 -18.62 -19.54
N TYR A 477 -28.13 -19.84 -19.92
CA TYR A 477 -28.72 -21.06 -19.38
C TYR A 477 -28.29 -21.36 -17.94
N ARG A 478 -27.04 -21.03 -17.59
CA ARG A 478 -26.54 -21.21 -16.21
C ARG A 478 -26.85 -20.04 -15.29
N GLN A 479 -27.55 -19.01 -15.78
CA GLN A 479 -27.92 -17.83 -14.99
C GLN A 479 -26.71 -17.15 -14.33
N LEU A 480 -25.66 -16.94 -15.12
CA LEU A 480 -24.38 -16.42 -14.63
C LEU A 480 -24.32 -14.88 -14.74
N ASP A 481 -23.36 -14.31 -14.03
CA ASP A 481 -22.99 -12.90 -14.11
C ASP A 481 -22.42 -12.53 -15.50
N PRO A 482 -22.44 -11.23 -15.88
CA PRO A 482 -21.88 -10.76 -17.16
C PRO A 482 -20.39 -11.05 -17.32
N THR A 483 -19.65 -10.98 -16.22
CA THR A 483 -18.21 -11.23 -16.12
C THR A 483 -17.87 -11.54 -14.65
N LEU A 484 -16.59 -11.77 -14.34
CA LEU A 484 -16.14 -11.90 -12.96
C LEU A 484 -16.36 -10.55 -12.24
N MET A 485 -17.34 -10.51 -11.34
CA MET A 485 -17.65 -9.33 -10.55
C MET A 485 -16.66 -9.23 -9.39
N ILE A 486 -16.07 -8.05 -9.20
CA ILE A 486 -15.16 -7.76 -8.09
C ILE A 486 -15.98 -7.32 -6.87
N PHE A 487 -16.31 -8.29 -6.01
CA PHE A 487 -16.80 -8.08 -4.64
C PHE A 487 -15.82 -8.71 -3.65
N THR A 488 -15.67 -8.13 -2.46
CA THR A 488 -14.60 -8.49 -1.52
C THR A 488 -14.64 -9.94 -1.04
N ASP A 489 -15.84 -10.49 -0.87
CA ASP A 489 -16.08 -11.90 -0.54
C ASP A 489 -15.67 -12.83 -1.68
N GLU A 490 -16.07 -12.50 -2.91
CA GLU A 490 -15.80 -13.32 -4.10
C GLU A 490 -14.33 -13.41 -4.49
N ILE A 491 -13.54 -12.38 -4.15
CA ILE A 491 -12.12 -12.30 -4.52
C ILE A 491 -11.17 -12.64 -3.36
N SER A 492 -11.72 -12.89 -2.16
CA SER A 492 -10.92 -13.35 -1.01
C SER A 492 -10.25 -14.70 -1.28
N ASP A 493 -10.91 -15.56 -2.07
CA ASP A 493 -10.36 -16.79 -2.64
C ASP A 493 -10.93 -17.00 -4.06
N LEU A 494 -10.17 -16.61 -5.08
CA LEU A 494 -10.60 -16.74 -6.48
C LEU A 494 -10.76 -18.20 -6.91
N GLN A 495 -9.96 -19.12 -6.36
CA GLN A 495 -9.97 -20.53 -6.78
C GLN A 495 -11.18 -21.31 -6.26
N SER A 496 -11.94 -20.77 -5.29
CA SER A 496 -13.25 -21.30 -4.88
C SER A 496 -14.43 -20.60 -5.54
N ASN A 497 -14.22 -19.52 -6.31
CA ASN A 497 -15.28 -18.82 -7.02
C ASN A 497 -15.76 -19.63 -8.25
N ASP A 498 -17.05 -19.97 -8.29
CA ASP A 498 -17.64 -20.79 -9.36
C ASP A 498 -17.47 -20.16 -10.75
N TYR A 499 -17.70 -18.85 -10.89
CA TYR A 499 -17.53 -18.16 -12.17
C TYR A 499 -16.08 -18.22 -12.64
N PHE A 500 -15.12 -18.01 -11.73
CA PHE A 500 -13.69 -18.07 -12.06
C PHE A 500 -13.27 -19.47 -12.57
N VAL A 501 -13.64 -20.50 -11.83
CA VAL A 501 -13.27 -21.90 -12.07
C VAL A 501 -13.95 -22.47 -13.32
N ASN A 502 -15.26 -22.22 -13.47
CA ASN A 502 -16.08 -22.91 -14.46
C ASN A 502 -16.30 -22.12 -15.75
N VAL A 503 -16.07 -20.80 -15.74
CA VAL A 503 -16.39 -19.92 -16.87
C VAL A 503 -15.16 -19.13 -17.32
N TYR A 504 -14.53 -18.40 -16.39
CA TYR A 504 -13.49 -17.43 -16.69
C TYR A 504 -12.25 -18.05 -17.35
N GLY A 505 -11.77 -19.20 -16.85
CA GLY A 505 -10.54 -19.85 -17.30
C GLY A 505 -10.68 -20.86 -18.45
N LYS A 506 -11.91 -21.16 -18.91
CA LYS A 506 -12.12 -22.22 -19.93
C LYS A 506 -11.79 -21.73 -21.34
N THR A 507 -11.05 -22.55 -22.08
CA THR A 507 -10.53 -22.21 -23.42
C THR A 507 -11.61 -21.87 -24.43
N HIS A 508 -12.70 -22.63 -24.48
CA HIS A 508 -13.80 -22.40 -25.43
C HIS A 508 -14.57 -21.09 -25.16
N LEU A 509 -14.51 -20.56 -23.93
CA LEU A 509 -15.12 -19.28 -23.55
C LEU A 509 -14.19 -18.07 -23.78
N ARG A 510 -12.92 -18.34 -24.13
CA ARG A 510 -11.86 -17.35 -24.37
C ARG A 510 -11.36 -17.33 -25.81
N ALA A 511 -11.75 -18.33 -26.62
CA ALA A 511 -11.20 -18.54 -27.96
C ALA A 511 -11.38 -17.35 -28.93
N THR A 512 -12.41 -16.51 -28.74
CA THR A 512 -12.74 -15.37 -29.61
C THR A 512 -11.54 -14.46 -29.88
N ALA A 513 -10.78 -14.09 -28.85
CA ALA A 513 -9.64 -13.18 -29.00
C ALA A 513 -8.51 -13.79 -29.83
N TYR A 514 -8.21 -15.07 -29.61
CA TYR A 514 -7.17 -15.79 -30.34
C TYR A 514 -7.55 -16.01 -31.81
N LEU A 515 -8.80 -16.40 -32.08
CA LEU A 515 -9.33 -16.58 -33.43
C LEU A 515 -9.30 -15.25 -34.21
N PHE A 516 -9.64 -14.13 -33.56
CA PHE A 516 -9.52 -12.82 -34.17
C PHE A 516 -8.06 -12.42 -34.45
N GLY A 517 -7.14 -12.83 -33.57
CA GLY A 517 -5.70 -12.73 -33.81
C GLY A 517 -5.25 -13.48 -35.06
N LEU A 518 -5.70 -14.74 -35.24
CA LEU A 518 -5.43 -15.51 -36.45
C LEU A 518 -5.96 -14.80 -37.70
N LEU A 519 -7.16 -14.20 -37.62
CA LEU A 519 -7.79 -13.46 -38.71
C LEU A 519 -6.96 -12.24 -39.09
N ALA A 520 -6.60 -11.42 -38.11
CA ALA A 520 -5.77 -10.23 -38.33
C ALA A 520 -4.40 -10.61 -38.92
N GLY A 521 -3.78 -11.69 -38.45
CA GLY A 521 -2.50 -12.18 -38.96
C GLY A 521 -2.59 -12.65 -40.42
N TYR A 522 -3.65 -13.38 -40.76
CA TYR A 522 -3.94 -13.80 -42.14
C TYR A 522 -4.20 -12.62 -43.06
N LEU A 523 -5.04 -11.66 -42.63
CA LEU A 523 -5.36 -10.46 -43.42
C LEU A 523 -4.12 -9.63 -43.70
N VAL A 524 -3.26 -9.40 -42.71
CA VAL A 524 -1.99 -8.68 -42.91
C VAL A 524 -1.10 -9.39 -43.93
N HIS A 525 -0.96 -10.70 -43.81
CA HIS A 525 -0.16 -11.49 -44.74
C HIS A 525 -0.71 -11.42 -46.17
N TRP A 526 -2.04 -11.57 -46.33
CA TRP A 526 -2.70 -11.47 -47.63
C TRP A 526 -2.59 -10.08 -48.26
N MET A 527 -2.83 -9.02 -47.47
CA MET A 527 -2.72 -7.63 -47.94
C MET A 527 -1.29 -7.29 -48.38
N GLN A 528 -0.27 -7.76 -47.66
CA GLN A 528 1.14 -7.56 -48.01
C GLN A 528 1.53 -8.32 -49.28
N LEU A 529 1.03 -9.56 -49.46
CA LEU A 529 1.27 -10.33 -50.69
C LEU A 529 0.62 -9.72 -51.93
N LYS A 530 -0.49 -9.00 -51.77
CA LYS A 530 -1.27 -8.40 -52.87
C LYS A 530 -1.10 -6.89 -53.02
N ASP A 531 -0.23 -6.27 -52.21
CA ASP A 531 -0.03 -4.82 -52.10
C ASP A 531 -1.35 -4.02 -52.00
N ILE A 532 -2.28 -4.51 -51.18
CA ILE A 532 -3.61 -3.90 -51.01
C ILE A 532 -3.51 -2.71 -50.05
N ARG A 533 -3.93 -1.52 -50.51
CA ARG A 533 -4.02 -0.30 -49.70
C ARG A 533 -5.47 0.01 -49.34
N ILE A 534 -5.70 0.50 -48.11
CA ILE A 534 -7.03 0.86 -47.62
C ILE A 534 -7.33 2.32 -47.99
N GLY A 535 -8.48 2.58 -48.62
CA GLY A 535 -8.91 3.95 -48.94
C GLY A 535 -9.23 4.79 -47.70
N ARG A 536 -9.00 6.11 -47.77
CA ARG A 536 -9.15 7.04 -46.63
C ARG A 536 -10.54 7.00 -45.95
N LYS A 537 -11.63 6.84 -46.73
CA LYS A 537 -13.00 6.75 -46.18
C LYS A 537 -13.18 5.48 -45.34
N MET A 538 -12.77 4.34 -45.89
CA MET A 538 -12.84 3.05 -45.19
C MET A 538 -11.93 3.04 -43.95
N LEU A 539 -10.76 3.67 -44.04
CA LEU A 539 -9.85 3.84 -42.91
C LEU A 539 -10.50 4.61 -41.75
N GLY A 540 -11.17 5.73 -42.05
CA GLY A 540 -11.92 6.50 -41.06
C GLY A 540 -13.05 5.68 -40.41
N ILE A 541 -13.81 4.93 -41.21
CA ILE A 541 -14.89 4.05 -40.71
C ILE A 541 -14.32 2.98 -39.77
N CYS A 542 -13.24 2.31 -40.15
CA CYS A 542 -12.63 1.25 -39.35
C CYS A 542 -12.06 1.80 -38.02
N TRP A 543 -11.42 2.97 -38.02
CA TRP A 543 -10.95 3.62 -36.78
C TRP A 543 -12.11 3.99 -35.85
N THR A 544 -13.20 4.55 -36.40
CA THR A 544 -14.38 4.91 -35.61
C THR A 544 -15.03 3.67 -34.99
N ILE A 545 -15.29 2.63 -35.79
CA ILE A 545 -15.89 1.37 -35.30
C ILE A 545 -14.98 0.72 -34.25
N SER A 546 -13.67 0.63 -34.53
CA SER A 546 -12.69 0.07 -33.61
C SER A 546 -12.68 0.81 -32.26
N THR A 547 -12.70 2.13 -32.29
CA THR A 547 -12.67 2.96 -31.06
C THR A 547 -13.96 2.82 -30.27
N VAL A 548 -15.12 2.89 -30.95
CA VAL A 548 -16.43 2.75 -30.31
C VAL A 548 -16.58 1.36 -29.69
N CYS A 549 -16.24 0.29 -30.40
CA CYS A 549 -16.29 -1.07 -29.88
C CYS A 549 -15.34 -1.29 -28.70
N GLY A 550 -14.11 -0.75 -28.76
CA GLY A 550 -13.14 -0.85 -27.67
C GLY A 550 -13.60 -0.11 -26.41
N CYS A 551 -14.08 1.13 -26.56
CA CYS A 551 -14.62 1.92 -25.47
C CYS A 551 -15.86 1.26 -24.86
N MET A 552 -16.82 0.81 -25.67
CA MET A 552 -18.00 0.12 -25.15
C MET A 552 -17.61 -1.15 -24.39
N ALA A 553 -16.73 -1.99 -24.94
CA ALA A 553 -16.29 -3.21 -24.28
C ALA A 553 -15.64 -2.95 -22.90
N MET A 554 -14.78 -1.94 -22.82
CA MET A 554 -14.06 -1.60 -21.59
C MET A 554 -14.98 -0.97 -20.54
N PHE A 555 -15.75 0.04 -20.95
CA PHE A 555 -16.45 0.93 -20.01
C PHE A 555 -17.87 0.50 -19.65
N SER A 556 -18.55 -0.29 -20.48
CA SER A 556 -19.95 -0.68 -20.23
C SER A 556 -20.15 -1.57 -18.99
N LEU A 557 -19.08 -2.16 -18.43
CA LEU A 557 -19.14 -2.94 -17.19
C LEU A 557 -19.65 -2.12 -16.00
N THR A 558 -19.29 -0.83 -15.92
CA THR A 558 -19.71 0.04 -14.80
C THR A 558 -21.22 0.25 -14.74
N ALA A 559 -21.93 0.00 -15.84
CA ALA A 559 -23.39 0.06 -15.87
C ALA A 559 -24.04 -1.02 -14.99
N PHE A 560 -23.41 -2.21 -14.88
CA PHE A 560 -23.84 -3.30 -14.00
C PHE A 560 -23.65 -2.96 -12.51
N TYR A 561 -22.62 -2.18 -12.16
CA TYR A 561 -22.37 -1.72 -10.79
C TYR A 561 -23.27 -0.56 -10.35
N ASN A 562 -23.76 0.26 -11.28
CA ASN A 562 -24.54 1.44 -10.95
C ASN A 562 -26.04 1.18 -10.86
N GLY A 563 -26.63 0.51 -11.86
CA GLY A 563 -28.09 0.42 -11.94
C GLY A 563 -28.66 -0.72 -12.78
N LEU A 564 -27.91 -1.34 -13.70
CA LEU A 564 -28.42 -2.51 -14.43
C LEU A 564 -28.55 -3.73 -13.52
N GLY A 565 -27.65 -3.90 -12.54
CA GLY A 565 -27.57 -5.10 -11.70
C GLY A 565 -27.26 -6.36 -12.53
N THR A 566 -27.13 -7.50 -11.85
CA THR A 566 -26.86 -8.81 -12.50
C THR A 566 -28.08 -9.72 -12.58
N GLU A 567 -29.26 -9.22 -12.23
CA GLU A 567 -30.50 -10.01 -12.17
C GLU A 567 -31.08 -10.31 -13.56
N ASN A 568 -30.76 -9.50 -14.56
CA ASN A 568 -31.21 -9.72 -15.92
C ASN A 568 -30.20 -10.56 -16.72
N TYR A 569 -30.42 -11.87 -16.72
CA TYR A 569 -29.52 -12.83 -17.37
C TYR A 569 -29.38 -12.64 -18.89
N LEU A 570 -30.36 -12.00 -19.56
CA LEU A 570 -30.22 -11.68 -20.99
C LEU A 570 -29.16 -10.60 -21.21
N TYR A 571 -29.16 -9.54 -20.40
CA TYR A 571 -28.12 -8.51 -20.45
C TYR A 571 -26.75 -9.07 -20.08
N ASN A 572 -26.70 -9.96 -19.09
CA ASN A 572 -25.46 -10.66 -18.72
C ASN A 572 -24.90 -11.47 -19.89
N ALA A 573 -25.74 -12.26 -20.55
CA ALA A 573 -25.36 -13.09 -21.69
C ALA A 573 -24.91 -12.26 -22.90
N LEU A 574 -25.64 -11.19 -23.22
CA LEU A 574 -25.26 -10.25 -24.29
C LEU A 574 -23.90 -9.61 -24.01
N TYR A 575 -23.68 -9.14 -22.78
CA TYR A 575 -22.40 -8.60 -22.37
C TYR A 575 -21.29 -9.65 -22.52
N ALA A 576 -21.45 -10.84 -21.93
CA ALA A 576 -20.48 -11.93 -21.94
C ALA A 576 -20.00 -12.30 -23.36
N ALA A 577 -20.91 -12.28 -24.34
CA ALA A 577 -20.62 -12.53 -25.75
C ALA A 577 -19.92 -11.36 -26.46
N LEU A 578 -20.42 -10.13 -26.26
CA LEU A 578 -20.04 -8.98 -27.08
C LEU A 578 -18.82 -8.21 -26.57
N HIS A 579 -18.56 -8.14 -25.26
CA HIS A 579 -17.46 -7.33 -24.72
C HIS A 579 -16.09 -7.83 -25.23
N ARG A 580 -15.86 -9.16 -25.19
CA ARG A 580 -14.61 -9.78 -25.68
C ARG A 580 -14.45 -9.62 -27.18
N PHE A 581 -15.54 -9.77 -27.92
CA PHE A 581 -15.56 -9.56 -29.36
C PHE A 581 -15.21 -8.10 -29.71
N GLY A 582 -15.87 -7.13 -29.09
CA GLY A 582 -15.62 -5.71 -29.30
C GLY A 582 -14.20 -5.29 -28.95
N TRP A 583 -13.65 -5.81 -27.85
CA TRP A 583 -12.27 -5.57 -27.44
C TRP A 583 -11.26 -6.19 -28.44
N SER A 584 -11.52 -7.42 -28.89
CA SER A 584 -10.69 -8.13 -29.87
C SER A 584 -10.71 -7.43 -31.23
N LEU A 585 -11.88 -6.95 -31.68
CA LEU A 585 -12.03 -6.16 -32.89
C LEU A 585 -11.17 -4.89 -32.82
N SER A 586 -11.22 -4.18 -31.69
CA SER A 586 -10.47 -2.95 -31.47
C SER A 586 -8.95 -3.17 -31.51
N ASN A 587 -8.45 -4.14 -30.74
CA ASN A 587 -7.02 -4.45 -30.67
C ASN A 587 -6.49 -5.08 -31.97
N GLY A 588 -7.29 -5.93 -32.61
CA GLY A 588 -6.94 -6.53 -33.90
C GLY A 588 -6.81 -5.50 -35.01
N TRP A 589 -7.72 -4.51 -35.05
CA TRP A 589 -7.62 -3.38 -35.96
C TRP A 589 -6.39 -2.52 -35.67
N LEU A 590 -6.12 -2.19 -34.39
CA LEU A 590 -4.93 -1.45 -33.98
C LEU A 590 -3.64 -2.11 -34.50
N VAL A 591 -3.48 -3.41 -34.28
CA VAL A 591 -2.31 -4.17 -34.76
C VAL A 591 -2.24 -4.16 -36.29
N LEU A 592 -3.35 -4.42 -36.98
CA LEU A 592 -3.43 -4.42 -38.44
C LEU A 592 -3.04 -3.05 -39.02
N ALA A 593 -3.57 -1.95 -38.48
CA ALA A 593 -3.29 -0.60 -38.93
C ALA A 593 -1.83 -0.20 -38.69
N CYS A 594 -1.23 -0.53 -37.54
CA CYS A 594 0.17 -0.25 -37.26
C CYS A 594 1.13 -1.03 -38.18
N VAL A 595 0.84 -2.31 -38.46
CA VAL A 595 1.70 -3.16 -39.29
C VAL A 595 1.58 -2.80 -40.78
N THR A 596 0.39 -2.40 -41.24
CA THR A 596 0.14 -2.00 -42.64
C THR A 596 0.50 -0.55 -42.97
N GLY A 597 0.93 0.24 -41.98
CA GLY A 597 1.32 1.65 -42.18
C GLY A 597 0.16 2.64 -42.23
N HIS A 598 -1.01 2.29 -41.71
CA HIS A 598 -2.19 3.16 -41.65
C HIS A 598 -2.44 3.79 -40.27
N GLY A 599 -1.43 3.77 -39.39
CA GLY A 599 -1.53 4.20 -37.99
C GLY A 599 -0.26 4.88 -37.48
N ASP A 600 0.35 5.75 -38.28
CA ASP A 600 1.72 6.27 -38.05
C ASP A 600 1.94 6.89 -36.66
N ILE A 601 0.99 7.69 -36.16
CA ILE A 601 1.09 8.33 -34.83
C ILE A 601 1.17 7.27 -33.73
N LEU A 602 0.19 6.34 -33.73
CA LEU A 602 0.13 5.26 -32.74
C LEU A 602 1.29 4.29 -32.89
N LYS A 603 1.70 3.98 -34.12
CA LYS A 603 2.88 3.13 -34.39
C LYS A 603 4.14 3.75 -33.79
N ARG A 604 4.35 5.06 -33.96
CA ARG A 604 5.53 5.75 -33.41
C ARG A 604 5.55 5.72 -31.88
N PHE A 605 4.40 5.93 -31.24
CA PHE A 605 4.28 5.83 -29.78
C PHE A 605 4.50 4.38 -29.28
N LEU A 606 3.81 3.40 -29.87
CA LEU A 606 3.87 2.00 -29.44
C LEU A 606 5.20 1.32 -29.77
N SER A 607 5.97 1.86 -30.72
CA SER A 607 7.31 1.38 -31.06
C SER A 607 8.41 2.11 -30.30
N TRP A 608 8.07 2.84 -29.23
CA TRP A 608 9.06 3.57 -28.44
C TRP A 608 10.03 2.62 -27.73
N ARG A 609 11.32 2.98 -27.75
CA ARG A 609 12.43 2.18 -27.20
C ARG A 609 12.24 1.80 -25.73
N ALA A 610 11.63 2.68 -24.93
CA ALA A 610 11.36 2.42 -23.51
C ALA A 610 10.50 1.16 -23.28
N PHE A 611 9.65 0.79 -24.24
CA PHE A 611 8.79 -0.39 -24.12
C PHE A 611 9.51 -1.70 -24.45
N VAL A 612 10.68 -1.68 -25.09
CA VAL A 612 11.40 -2.90 -25.48
C VAL A 612 11.78 -3.77 -24.28
N PRO A 613 12.48 -3.26 -23.23
CA PRO A 613 12.83 -4.10 -22.08
C PRO A 613 11.59 -4.60 -21.34
N LEU A 614 10.58 -3.74 -21.14
CA LEU A 614 9.33 -4.10 -20.48
C LEU A 614 8.59 -5.20 -21.24
N SER A 615 8.52 -5.11 -22.56
CA SER A 615 7.87 -6.10 -23.41
C SER A 615 8.52 -7.49 -23.29
N ARG A 616 9.86 -7.53 -23.20
CA ARG A 616 10.61 -8.79 -23.08
C ARG A 616 10.48 -9.45 -21.70
N LEU A 617 10.27 -8.67 -20.65
CA LEU A 617 10.06 -9.16 -19.29
C LEU A 617 8.62 -9.62 -19.00
N THR A 618 7.64 -9.27 -19.86
CA THR A 618 6.21 -9.54 -19.66
C THR A 618 5.89 -10.97 -19.20
N TYR A 619 6.53 -11.99 -19.79
CA TYR A 619 6.28 -13.39 -19.43
C TYR A 619 6.71 -13.71 -18.00
N CYS A 620 7.94 -13.34 -17.61
CA CYS A 620 8.44 -13.60 -16.26
C CYS A 620 7.70 -12.74 -15.22
N ALA A 621 7.38 -11.49 -15.56
CA ALA A 621 6.58 -10.62 -14.70
C ALA A 621 5.18 -11.21 -14.43
N TYR A 622 4.53 -11.77 -15.45
CA TYR A 622 3.24 -12.44 -15.31
C TYR A 622 3.32 -13.74 -14.49
N LEU A 623 4.41 -14.49 -14.57
CA LEU A 623 4.58 -15.69 -13.75
C LEU A 623 4.79 -15.34 -12.27
N MET A 624 5.57 -14.30 -11.99
CA MET A 624 5.96 -13.91 -10.64
C MET A 624 4.91 -13.10 -9.87
N ASN A 625 4.04 -12.35 -10.56
CA ASN A 625 3.20 -11.35 -9.90
C ASN A 625 2.32 -11.93 -8.79
N GLY A 626 1.66 -13.06 -9.04
CA GLY A 626 0.76 -13.68 -8.08
C GLY A 626 1.47 -14.09 -6.80
N LEU A 627 2.72 -14.54 -6.89
CA LEU A 627 3.53 -14.88 -5.72
C LEU A 627 3.84 -13.62 -4.90
N VAL A 628 4.28 -12.55 -5.58
CA VAL A 628 4.66 -11.29 -4.92
C VAL A 628 3.43 -10.65 -4.25
N GLU A 629 2.30 -10.62 -4.93
CA GLU A 629 1.06 -10.06 -4.41
C GLU A 629 0.51 -10.88 -3.23
N LEU A 630 0.56 -12.22 -3.35
CA LEU A 630 0.18 -13.14 -2.28
C LEU A 630 1.09 -12.98 -1.05
N TYR A 631 2.41 -12.91 -1.25
CA TYR A 631 3.40 -12.63 -0.20
C TYR A 631 3.08 -11.32 0.53
N LEU A 632 2.91 -10.22 -0.23
CA LEU A 632 2.62 -8.90 0.32
C LEU A 632 1.28 -8.82 1.03
N SER A 633 0.29 -9.62 0.62
CA SER A 633 -1.03 -9.68 1.23
C SER A 633 -1.03 -10.52 2.51
N ALA A 634 -0.27 -11.63 2.55
CA ALA A 634 -0.16 -12.52 3.69
C ALA A 634 0.78 -12.00 4.80
N SER A 635 1.83 -11.24 4.44
CA SER A 635 2.77 -10.66 5.39
C SER A 635 2.23 -9.40 6.10
N ARG A 636 1.00 -8.97 5.83
CA ARG A 636 0.44 -7.74 6.42
C ARG A 636 0.20 -7.92 7.91
N ARG A 637 0.75 -7.02 8.72
CA ARG A 637 0.55 -6.96 10.17
C ARG A 637 -0.72 -6.21 10.57
N THR A 638 -1.07 -5.18 9.81
CA THR A 638 -2.24 -4.33 10.06
C THR A 638 -3.16 -4.28 8.83
N PRO A 639 -4.49 -4.18 9.04
CA PRO A 639 -5.43 -3.97 7.94
C PRO A 639 -5.17 -2.62 7.27
N LEU A 640 -5.28 -2.59 5.94
CA LEU A 640 -5.11 -1.35 5.17
C LEU A 640 -6.33 -0.46 5.22
N TYR A 641 -6.09 0.85 5.25
CA TYR A 641 -7.08 1.83 4.83
C TYR A 641 -6.95 2.09 3.33
N ALA A 642 -7.96 1.69 2.55
CA ALA A 642 -7.98 1.89 1.11
C ALA A 642 -8.28 3.35 0.75
N SER A 643 -7.44 3.92 -0.11
CA SER A 643 -7.56 5.27 -0.67
C SER A 643 -6.97 5.30 -2.08
N ILE A 644 -7.19 6.38 -2.83
CA ILE A 644 -6.56 6.55 -4.17
C ILE A 644 -5.03 6.49 -4.06
N ALA A 645 -4.45 7.02 -2.97
CA ALA A 645 -3.02 6.94 -2.72
C ALA A 645 -2.54 5.51 -2.48
N SER A 646 -3.32 4.67 -1.79
CA SER A 646 -2.96 3.25 -1.61
C SER A 646 -3.08 2.43 -2.90
N LEU A 647 -3.88 2.89 -3.88
CA LEU A 647 -4.02 2.26 -5.19
C LEU A 647 -2.86 2.56 -6.15
N LEU A 648 -2.13 3.65 -5.92
CA LEU A 648 -0.88 3.90 -6.63
C LEU A 648 0.21 3.00 -6.01
N PRO A 649 1.13 2.43 -6.82
CA PRO A 649 2.24 1.64 -6.31
C PRO A 649 3.21 2.54 -5.53
N THR A 650 2.84 2.86 -4.30
CA THR A 650 3.54 3.74 -3.36
C THR A 650 4.81 3.08 -2.82
N LYS A 651 4.92 1.75 -2.90
CA LYS A 651 6.12 1.02 -2.45
C LYS A 651 7.37 1.21 -3.32
N PHE A 652 7.30 1.92 -4.45
CA PHE A 652 8.51 2.34 -5.19
C PHE A 652 8.87 3.83 -5.00
N VAL A 653 8.10 4.60 -4.20
CA VAL A 653 8.35 6.04 -3.97
C VAL A 653 8.31 6.48 -2.50
N THR A 654 7.90 5.64 -1.54
CA THR A 654 7.92 6.02 -0.12
C THR A 654 9.16 5.51 0.62
N SER A 655 10.33 6.01 0.23
CA SER A 655 11.15 6.69 1.24
C SER A 655 11.02 8.16 0.87
N SER A 656 10.35 8.99 1.68
CA SER A 656 10.47 10.45 1.54
C SER A 656 11.93 10.80 1.82
N SER A 657 12.77 10.69 0.79
CA SER A 657 14.15 11.10 0.88
C SER A 657 14.13 12.60 1.12
N HIS A 658 14.77 13.03 2.20
CA HIS A 658 15.01 14.44 2.50
C HIS A 658 15.42 15.23 1.24
N THR A 659 14.74 16.35 0.99
CA THR A 659 14.96 17.21 -0.19
C THR A 659 15.55 18.57 0.15
N ASN A 660 15.16 19.15 1.29
CA ASN A 660 15.62 20.48 1.74
C ASN A 660 15.34 20.70 3.23
N ASN A 661 15.93 21.75 3.81
CA ASN A 661 15.73 22.15 5.20
C ASN A 661 15.07 23.55 5.27
N TRP A 662 14.12 23.73 6.18
CA TRP A 662 13.52 25.02 6.50
C TRP A 662 13.66 25.33 7.98
N ALA A 663 13.72 26.61 8.33
CA ALA A 663 13.72 27.05 9.72
C ALA A 663 12.68 28.16 9.94
N VAL A 664 11.93 28.08 11.03
CA VAL A 664 11.01 29.12 11.50
C VAL A 664 11.49 29.54 12.89
N LEU A 665 11.99 30.76 13.01
CA LEU A 665 12.64 31.27 14.22
C LEU A 665 11.83 32.46 14.74
N VAL A 666 11.35 32.37 15.98
CA VAL A 666 10.40 33.34 16.53
C VAL A 666 10.85 33.81 17.91
N ASP A 667 11.10 35.11 18.01
CA ASP A 667 11.07 35.84 19.28
C ASP A 667 9.66 36.41 19.48
N THR A 668 9.05 36.10 20.62
CA THR A 668 7.67 36.50 20.91
C THR A 668 7.56 37.69 21.85
N SER A 669 8.67 38.20 22.40
CA SER A 669 8.63 39.15 23.52
C SER A 669 9.00 40.58 23.12
N ARG A 670 8.45 41.57 23.84
CA ARG A 670 8.72 42.99 23.59
C ARG A 670 9.41 43.65 24.77
N PHE A 671 9.84 44.90 24.56
CA PHE A 671 10.47 45.77 25.56
C PHE A 671 11.93 45.44 25.90
N TRP A 672 12.64 46.48 26.35
CA TRP A 672 14.09 46.46 26.58
C TRP A 672 14.55 45.37 27.57
N PHE A 673 13.75 45.06 28.59
CA PHE A 673 14.11 44.03 29.59
C PHE A 673 14.10 42.60 29.02
N ASN A 674 13.50 42.40 27.84
CA ASN A 674 13.47 41.12 27.12
C ASN A 674 14.52 41.04 26.00
N TYR A 675 15.55 41.90 26.04
CA TYR A 675 16.65 41.92 25.07
C TYR A 675 17.18 40.52 24.71
N ARG A 676 17.30 39.64 25.71
CA ARG A 676 17.79 38.26 25.55
C ARG A 676 17.00 37.41 24.55
N HIS A 677 15.68 37.53 24.45
CA HIS A 677 14.89 36.69 23.53
C HIS A 677 15.22 37.02 22.06
N ILE A 678 15.45 38.31 21.76
CA ILE A 678 15.90 38.76 20.44
C ILE A 678 17.35 38.32 20.19
N ALA A 679 18.22 38.45 21.18
CA ALA A 679 19.59 37.95 21.06
C ALA A 679 19.63 36.42 20.85
N ASN A 680 18.74 35.66 21.49
CA ASN A 680 18.61 34.21 21.33
C ASN A 680 18.23 33.86 19.89
N VAL A 681 17.12 34.41 19.37
CA VAL A 681 16.62 34.08 18.03
C VAL A 681 17.64 34.46 16.94
N LEU A 682 18.31 35.62 17.08
CA LEU A 682 19.36 36.06 16.16
C LEU A 682 20.61 35.17 16.23
N SER A 683 20.94 34.64 17.40
CA SER A 683 22.06 33.71 17.56
C SER A 683 21.78 32.36 16.91
N VAL A 684 20.55 31.85 17.04
CA VAL A 684 20.11 30.62 16.36
C VAL A 684 20.05 30.84 14.86
N TYR A 685 19.54 31.98 14.38
CA TYR A 685 19.54 32.37 12.97
C TYR A 685 20.94 32.30 12.36
N ARG A 686 21.93 32.92 13.02
CA ARG A 686 23.34 32.86 12.60
C ARG A 686 23.86 31.42 12.53
N SER A 687 23.53 30.59 13.50
CA SER A 687 23.99 29.19 13.55
C SER A 687 23.37 28.35 12.44
N VAL A 688 22.06 28.47 12.22
CA VAL A 688 21.32 27.79 11.16
C VAL A 688 21.84 28.18 9.77
N LYS A 689 22.08 29.47 9.54
CA LYS A 689 22.67 29.98 8.30
C LYS A 689 24.07 29.43 8.07
N ARG A 690 24.91 29.42 9.11
CA ARG A 690 26.27 28.85 9.06
C ARG A 690 26.27 27.35 8.77
N LEU A 691 25.27 26.62 9.24
CA LEU A 691 25.10 25.17 9.02
C LEU A 691 24.48 24.84 7.66
N GLY A 692 24.19 25.84 6.81
CA GLY A 692 23.89 25.65 5.39
C GLY A 692 22.42 25.84 4.99
N ILE A 693 21.54 26.33 5.88
CA ILE A 693 20.19 26.75 5.46
C ILE A 693 20.27 28.17 4.87
N PRO A 694 19.86 28.38 3.61
CA PRO A 694 19.90 29.71 2.98
C PRO A 694 18.79 30.62 3.54
N ASP A 695 18.99 31.95 3.51
CA ASP A 695 18.01 32.93 4.03
C ASP A 695 16.61 32.76 3.43
N SER A 696 16.51 32.43 2.14
CA SER A 696 15.24 32.13 1.48
C SER A 696 14.42 30.98 2.09
N GLN A 697 15.01 30.20 3.01
CA GLN A 697 14.42 29.08 3.73
C GLN A 697 14.39 29.28 5.25
N ILE A 698 14.80 30.46 5.74
CA ILE A 698 14.73 30.84 7.16
C ILE A 698 13.68 31.93 7.30
N LEU A 699 12.60 31.66 8.04
CA LEU A 699 11.58 32.65 8.34
C LEU A 699 11.82 33.20 9.74
N LEU A 700 12.17 34.48 9.82
CA LEU A 700 12.54 35.13 11.08
C LEU A 700 11.45 36.12 11.52
N MET A 701 10.90 35.88 12.71
CA MET A 701 9.90 36.72 13.37
C MET A 701 10.50 37.36 14.62
N VAL A 702 10.53 38.70 14.67
CA VAL A 702 11.13 39.46 15.78
C VAL A 702 10.11 40.48 16.29
N ALA A 703 9.70 40.35 17.55
CA ALA A 703 8.59 41.10 18.12
C ALA A 703 8.97 42.56 18.49
N ASP A 704 10.25 42.87 18.64
CA ASP A 704 10.74 44.23 18.91
C ASP A 704 12.16 44.46 18.37
N ASP A 705 12.58 45.71 18.16
CA ASP A 705 13.90 46.02 17.58
C ASP A 705 14.85 46.60 18.63
N MET A 706 15.68 45.74 19.23
CA MET A 706 16.69 46.16 20.22
C MET A 706 17.86 46.91 19.58
N ALA A 707 18.15 46.70 18.29
CA ALA A 707 19.23 47.38 17.60
C ALA A 707 18.91 48.89 17.40
N CYS A 708 17.64 49.21 17.19
CA CYS A 708 17.14 50.58 17.04
C CYS A 708 16.60 51.20 18.34
N ASN A 709 16.64 50.48 19.48
CA ASN A 709 16.11 50.98 20.73
C ASN A 709 16.96 52.14 21.28
N ALA A 710 16.31 53.22 21.74
CA ALA A 710 17.00 54.39 22.30
C ALA A 710 17.82 54.09 23.58
N ARG A 711 17.52 52.97 24.27
CA ARG A 711 18.29 52.51 25.43
C ARG A 711 19.55 51.73 25.04
N ASN A 712 19.72 51.38 23.77
CA ASN A 712 20.88 50.63 23.31
C ASN A 712 22.11 51.54 23.29
N PRO A 713 23.13 51.28 24.15
CA PRO A 713 24.35 52.09 24.17
C PRO A 713 25.17 51.95 22.88
N ARG A 714 24.87 50.96 22.04
CA ARG A 714 25.53 50.69 20.75
C ARG A 714 24.47 50.53 19.65
N PRO A 715 24.07 51.63 18.99
CA PRO A 715 23.07 51.60 17.93
C PRO A 715 23.40 50.60 16.83
N ALA A 716 22.37 50.00 16.23
CA ALA A 716 22.47 49.02 15.14
C ALA A 716 23.23 47.71 15.50
N THR A 717 23.37 47.39 16.80
CA THR A 717 24.05 46.17 17.23
C THR A 717 23.25 45.41 18.29
N VAL A 718 23.33 44.07 18.25
CA VAL A 718 22.81 43.17 19.28
C VAL A 718 23.90 42.18 19.66
N PHE A 719 24.12 41.94 20.95
CA PHE A 719 25.16 41.05 21.45
C PHE A 719 24.57 39.94 22.31
N ASN A 720 25.07 38.72 22.15
CA ASN A 720 24.64 37.54 22.91
C ASN A 720 25.63 37.13 24.03
N ASN A 721 26.68 37.92 24.24
CA ASN A 721 27.71 37.69 25.26
C ASN A 721 28.19 39.01 25.88
N ALA A 722 28.49 39.01 27.19
CA ALA A 722 28.85 40.20 27.96
C ALA A 722 30.17 40.85 27.52
N LYS A 723 31.07 40.09 26.88
CA LYS A 723 32.30 40.60 26.25
C LYS A 723 32.06 41.15 24.84
N GLN A 724 30.83 41.07 24.34
CA GLN A 724 30.37 41.63 23.07
C GLN A 724 31.23 41.19 21.87
N HIS A 725 31.67 39.93 21.89
CA HIS A 725 32.56 39.36 20.88
C HIS A 725 31.92 39.30 19.48
N ILE A 726 30.59 39.16 19.41
CA ILE A 726 29.87 38.93 18.16
C ILE A 726 28.60 39.79 18.14
N ASN A 727 28.48 40.65 17.13
CA ASN A 727 27.21 41.31 16.79
C ASN A 727 26.33 40.31 16.03
N VAL A 728 25.20 39.92 16.62
CA VAL A 728 24.26 38.94 16.04
C VAL A 728 23.19 39.57 15.14
N TYR A 729 23.07 40.90 15.12
CA TYR A 729 22.14 41.62 14.23
C TYR A 729 22.74 41.88 12.85
N GLY A 730 24.02 42.26 12.76
CA GLY A 730 24.81 42.36 11.51
C GLY A 730 24.16 43.12 10.33
N SER A 731 24.77 43.05 9.15
CA SER A 731 24.18 43.51 7.87
C SER A 731 23.40 42.40 7.13
N ASP A 732 23.53 41.16 7.59
CA ASP A 732 23.18 39.95 6.84
C ASP A 732 21.97 39.22 7.44
N VAL A 733 21.18 39.90 8.27
CA VAL A 733 19.95 39.36 8.88
C VAL A 733 18.74 39.86 8.12
N GLU A 734 17.94 38.93 7.62
CA GLU A 734 16.65 39.21 6.99
C GLU A 734 15.52 38.92 7.98
N VAL A 735 14.84 39.96 8.46
CA VAL A 735 13.66 39.83 9.33
C VAL A 735 12.38 39.90 8.51
N ASP A 736 11.62 38.80 8.47
CA ASP A 736 10.40 38.64 7.67
C ASP A 736 9.15 39.22 8.32
N TYR A 737 8.99 39.02 9.64
CA TYR A 737 7.88 39.58 10.41
C TYR A 737 8.44 40.47 11.51
N ARG A 738 8.05 41.74 11.52
CA ARG A 738 8.60 42.76 12.42
C ARG A 738 7.52 43.34 13.31
N GLY A 739 7.83 43.48 14.60
CA GLY A 739 6.99 44.23 15.53
C GLY A 739 5.57 43.67 15.58
N TYR A 740 4.60 44.52 15.24
CA TYR A 740 3.16 44.19 15.25
C TYR A 740 2.76 43.02 14.34
N GLU A 741 3.60 42.61 13.37
CA GLU A 741 3.32 41.46 12.52
C GLU A 741 3.55 40.10 13.23
N VAL A 742 4.21 40.09 14.39
CA VAL A 742 4.52 38.87 15.15
C VAL A 742 3.35 38.51 16.06
N THR A 743 2.30 37.92 15.48
CA THR A 743 1.08 37.50 16.19
C THR A 743 0.89 36.00 16.16
N VAL A 744 0.06 35.46 17.07
CA VAL A 744 -0.30 34.03 17.06
C VAL A 744 -0.94 33.66 15.73
N GLU A 745 -1.82 34.52 15.23
CA GLU A 745 -2.51 34.31 13.96
C GLU A 745 -1.53 34.17 12.77
N ASN A 746 -0.58 35.09 12.64
CA ASN A 746 0.39 35.04 11.53
C ASN A 746 1.30 33.82 11.64
N PHE A 747 1.70 33.44 12.84
CA PHE A 747 2.50 32.24 13.08
C PHE A 747 1.74 30.96 12.70
N VAL A 748 0.49 30.80 13.15
CA VAL A 748 -0.34 29.64 12.80
C VAL A 748 -0.67 29.61 11.30
N ARG A 749 -0.92 30.77 10.67
CA ARG A 749 -1.14 30.87 9.22
C ARG A 749 0.10 30.47 8.42
N LEU A 750 1.29 30.87 8.88
CA LEU A 750 2.57 30.48 8.28
C LEU A 750 2.75 28.95 8.30
N LEU A 751 2.58 28.34 9.48
CA LEU A 751 2.67 26.89 9.67
C LEU A 751 1.63 26.15 8.83
N THR A 752 0.35 26.54 8.91
CA THR A 752 -0.75 25.86 8.19
C THR A 752 -0.84 26.21 6.70
N GLY A 753 -0.09 27.22 6.23
CA GLY A 753 -0.01 27.62 4.82
C GLY A 753 -1.23 28.39 4.36
N ARG A 754 -1.97 28.99 5.30
CA ARG A 754 -3.17 29.80 5.06
C ARG A 754 -2.78 31.27 4.92
N ASN A 755 -2.03 31.57 3.85
CA ASN A 755 -1.59 32.93 3.54
C ASN A 755 -2.65 33.70 2.75
N GLU A 756 -2.70 35.01 2.92
CA GLU A 756 -3.61 35.89 2.17
C GLU A 756 -3.15 36.05 0.71
N ASN A 757 -4.10 36.40 -0.17
CA ASN A 757 -3.78 36.67 -1.57
C ASN A 757 -2.86 37.89 -1.67
N GLY A 758 -1.63 37.68 -2.12
CA GLY A 758 -0.62 38.74 -2.27
C GLY A 758 0.49 38.74 -1.20
N THR A 759 0.48 37.84 -0.21
CA THR A 759 1.59 37.71 0.76
C THR A 759 2.92 37.49 0.04
N ALA A 760 3.98 38.25 0.38
CA ALA A 760 5.29 38.13 -0.27
C ALA A 760 5.88 36.71 -0.09
N ARG A 761 6.73 36.26 -1.04
CA ARG A 761 7.34 34.91 -1.00
C ARG A 761 8.18 34.69 0.25
N SER A 762 8.92 35.70 0.72
CA SER A 762 9.76 35.62 1.93
C SER A 762 8.94 35.36 3.19
N LYS A 763 7.66 35.77 3.21
CA LYS A 763 6.73 35.52 4.32
C LYS A 763 5.93 34.22 4.16
N ARG A 764 6.48 33.21 3.47
CA ARG A 764 5.78 31.93 3.25
C ARG A 764 6.72 30.76 3.49
N LEU A 765 6.26 29.82 4.32
CA LEU A 765 6.89 28.52 4.47
C LEU A 765 6.53 27.66 3.25
N LEU A 766 7.46 27.45 2.31
CA LEU A 766 7.22 26.68 1.08
C LEU A 766 7.77 25.25 1.19
N SER A 767 7.57 24.62 2.35
CA SER A 767 7.97 23.25 2.63
C SER A 767 7.02 22.22 2.00
N ASP A 768 7.56 21.04 1.71
CA ASP A 768 6.89 19.91 1.07
C ASP A 768 7.13 18.59 1.84
N SER A 769 6.72 17.46 1.24
CA SER A 769 6.79 16.14 1.86
C SER A 769 8.21 15.60 2.05
N GLY A 770 9.23 16.25 1.46
CA GLY A 770 10.64 15.95 1.65
C GLY A 770 11.39 16.98 2.51
N SER A 771 10.72 18.05 2.94
CA SER A 771 11.33 19.12 3.74
C SER A 771 11.51 18.73 5.20
N ASN A 772 12.71 18.86 5.75
CA ASN A 772 12.90 18.85 7.20
C ASN A 772 12.71 20.28 7.75
N VAL A 773 11.94 20.44 8.82
CA VAL A 773 11.54 21.76 9.34
C VAL A 773 12.00 21.94 10.78
N LEU A 774 12.81 22.96 11.05
CA LEU A 774 13.15 23.43 12.40
C LEU A 774 12.17 24.53 12.82
N ILE A 775 11.59 24.42 14.01
CA ILE A 775 10.82 25.49 14.64
C ILE A 775 11.49 25.85 15.95
N TYR A 776 11.94 27.10 16.10
CA TYR A 776 12.55 27.62 17.31
C TYR A 776 11.72 28.77 17.88
N LEU A 777 11.26 28.62 19.12
CA LEU A 777 10.48 29.64 19.83
C LEU A 777 11.22 30.10 21.10
N THR A 778 11.29 31.40 21.34
CA THR A 778 11.85 31.97 22.57
C THR A 778 10.97 33.11 23.08
N GLY A 779 10.70 33.12 24.38
CA GLY A 779 9.81 34.09 24.99
C GLY A 779 9.34 33.72 26.39
N HIS A 780 8.24 34.33 26.83
CA HIS A 780 7.61 34.03 28.12
C HIS A 780 6.43 33.07 27.97
N GLY A 781 6.32 32.10 28.86
CA GLY A 781 5.34 31.02 28.79
C GLY A 781 5.06 30.43 30.15
N GLY A 782 4.23 29.40 30.17
CA GLY A 782 3.85 28.65 31.37
C GLY A 782 3.22 27.32 30.98
N ASP A 783 2.52 26.69 31.92
CA ASP A 783 1.88 25.39 31.70
C ASP A 783 0.85 25.44 30.55
N GLY A 784 1.25 24.92 29.39
CA GLY A 784 0.42 24.78 28.20
C GLY A 784 0.26 26.03 27.35
N PHE A 785 1.02 27.10 27.56
CA PHE A 785 0.95 28.31 26.72
C PHE A 785 2.27 29.07 26.56
N LEU A 786 2.38 29.82 25.45
CA LEU A 786 3.46 30.78 25.17
C LEU A 786 2.87 32.14 24.79
N LYS A 787 3.37 33.23 25.38
CA LYS A 787 2.90 34.59 25.13
C LYS A 787 3.51 35.17 23.86
N PHE A 788 2.70 35.86 23.08
CA PHE A 788 3.07 36.71 21.95
C PHE A 788 2.80 38.18 22.29
N GLN A 789 3.84 38.99 22.19
CA GLN A 789 3.84 40.43 22.46
C GLN A 789 3.28 40.84 23.83
N ASP A 790 3.30 39.93 24.82
CA ASP A 790 2.66 40.10 26.14
C ASP A 790 1.14 40.39 26.10
N SER A 791 0.47 40.14 24.95
CA SER A 791 -0.96 40.42 24.76
C SER A 791 -1.79 39.20 24.33
N GLU A 792 -1.20 38.30 23.55
CA GLU A 792 -1.83 37.09 23.04
C GLU A 792 -1.09 35.86 23.57
N GLU A 793 -1.76 34.71 23.59
CA GLU A 793 -1.18 33.43 24.02
C GLU A 793 -1.49 32.38 22.96
N ILE A 794 -0.48 31.60 22.58
CA ILE A 794 -0.69 30.35 21.82
C ILE A 794 -0.67 29.19 22.80
N THR A 795 -1.72 28.37 22.75
CA THR A 795 -1.83 27.17 23.59
C THR A 795 -1.10 25.97 22.96
N ASN A 796 -0.71 25.01 23.79
CA ASN A 796 -0.11 23.75 23.33
C ASN A 796 -1.05 22.96 22.39
N GLN A 797 -2.37 23.07 22.58
CA GLN A 797 -3.37 22.46 21.69
C GLN A 797 -3.41 23.15 20.32
N GLU A 798 -3.44 24.48 20.26
CA GLU A 798 -3.43 25.21 18.99
C GLU A 798 -2.15 24.94 18.18
N LEU A 799 -1.02 24.84 18.87
CA LEU A 799 0.25 24.48 18.25
C LEU A 799 0.24 23.04 17.71
N ALA A 800 -0.28 22.09 18.49
CA ALA A 800 -0.44 20.70 18.06
C ALA A 800 -1.36 20.58 16.82
N ASP A 801 -2.50 21.29 16.84
CA ASP A 801 -3.45 21.33 15.73
C ASP A 801 -2.83 21.94 14.45
N ALA A 802 -1.97 22.95 14.60
CA ALA A 802 -1.26 23.58 13.50
C ALA A 802 -0.23 22.61 12.88
N ILE A 803 0.53 21.89 13.70
CA ILE A 803 1.51 20.89 13.24
C ILE A 803 0.82 19.67 12.62
N GLU A 804 -0.33 19.24 13.16
CA GLU A 804 -1.15 18.21 12.53
C GLU A 804 -1.59 18.61 11.14
N GLN A 805 -2.05 19.85 10.97
CA GLN A 805 -2.38 20.35 9.64
C GLN A 805 -1.17 20.40 8.71
N MET A 806 0.04 20.67 9.22
CA MET A 806 1.26 20.55 8.41
C MET A 806 1.48 19.10 7.95
N TRP A 807 1.30 18.14 8.85
CA TRP A 807 1.46 16.72 8.55
C TRP A 807 0.43 16.21 7.54
N GLN A 808 -0.86 16.50 7.76
CA GLN A 808 -1.95 16.13 6.86
C GLN A 808 -1.77 16.73 5.45
N LYS A 809 -1.19 17.93 5.37
CA LYS A 809 -0.87 18.60 4.10
C LYS A 809 0.49 18.19 3.51
N GLN A 810 1.19 17.25 4.15
CA GLN A 810 2.50 16.75 3.72
C GLN A 810 3.52 17.89 3.55
N ARG A 811 3.65 18.74 4.58
CA ARG A 811 4.53 19.93 4.56
C ARG A 811 5.79 19.80 5.40
N TYR A 812 6.06 18.60 5.91
CA TYR A 812 7.37 18.21 6.41
C TYR A 812 7.56 16.70 6.26
N ASN A 813 8.81 16.29 6.18
CA ASN A 813 9.30 14.91 6.29
C ASN A 813 9.60 14.59 7.76
N GLU A 814 10.46 15.40 8.38
CA GLU A 814 10.79 15.40 9.81
C GLU A 814 10.71 16.83 10.37
N LEU A 815 10.25 16.97 11.62
CA LEU A 815 10.14 18.26 12.28
C LEU A 815 10.96 18.26 13.57
N PHE A 816 11.82 19.26 13.74
CA PHE A 816 12.57 19.49 14.97
C PHE A 816 12.03 20.73 15.67
N PHE A 817 11.47 20.55 16.87
CA PHE A 817 10.86 21.60 17.66
C PHE A 817 11.74 21.95 18.86
N MET A 818 12.17 23.20 18.96
CA MET A 818 13.01 23.70 20.05
C MET A 818 12.33 24.92 20.68
N ILE A 819 12.18 24.91 22.01
CA ILE A 819 11.49 25.99 22.71
C ILE A 819 12.25 26.42 23.98
N ASP A 820 12.46 27.73 24.12
CA ASP A 820 13.11 28.34 25.28
C ASP A 820 12.13 29.26 26.03
N THR A 821 11.49 28.72 27.08
CA THR A 821 10.54 29.43 27.94
C THR A 821 10.29 28.68 29.25
N CYS A 822 9.63 29.30 30.24
CA CYS A 822 9.22 28.61 31.46
C CYS A 822 8.20 27.51 31.13
N GLN A 823 8.34 26.36 31.80
CA GLN A 823 7.53 25.16 31.62
C GLN A 823 7.43 24.68 30.16
N ALA A 824 8.51 24.88 29.40
CA ALA A 824 8.58 24.62 27.97
C ALA A 824 8.13 23.21 27.53
N ALA A 825 8.38 22.18 28.36
CA ALA A 825 7.97 20.81 28.06
C ALA A 825 6.45 20.65 27.82
N SER A 826 5.63 21.44 28.53
CA SER A 826 4.16 21.40 28.41
C SER A 826 3.66 21.75 27.00
N MET A 827 4.48 22.43 26.20
CA MET A 827 4.10 22.88 24.85
C MET A 827 4.07 21.76 23.80
N TYR A 828 4.85 20.68 23.99
CA TYR A 828 4.88 19.56 23.04
C TYR A 828 4.16 18.30 23.55
N GLU A 829 3.70 18.25 24.81
CA GLU A 829 2.99 17.09 25.37
C GLU A 829 1.72 16.72 24.60
N LYS A 830 1.15 17.68 23.87
CA LYS A 830 -0.04 17.50 23.04
C LYS A 830 0.27 17.22 21.57
N PHE A 831 1.53 17.07 21.17
CA PHE A 831 1.84 16.68 19.79
C PHE A 831 1.45 15.22 19.56
N TYR A 832 0.52 15.01 18.62
CA TYR A 832 0.02 13.70 18.24
C TYR A 832 0.35 13.33 16.78
N SER A 833 1.05 14.21 16.06
CA SER A 833 1.54 13.96 14.71
C SER A 833 2.91 13.24 14.73
N PRO A 834 3.20 12.36 13.76
CA PRO A 834 4.45 11.58 13.74
C PRO A 834 5.64 12.39 13.21
N ASN A 835 6.85 11.83 13.36
CA ASN A 835 8.13 12.39 12.87
C ASN A 835 8.51 13.75 13.46
N ILE A 836 8.18 13.98 14.73
CA ILE A 836 8.57 15.17 15.49
C ILE A 836 9.59 14.78 16.55
N LEU A 837 10.70 15.52 16.60
CA LEU A 837 11.62 15.53 17.73
C LEU A 837 11.49 16.88 18.44
N ALA A 838 11.30 16.88 19.76
CA ALA A 838 11.12 18.10 20.54
C ALA A 838 12.15 18.21 21.68
N VAL A 839 12.64 19.42 21.92
CA VAL A 839 13.53 19.77 23.04
C VAL A 839 13.04 21.08 23.68
N ALA A 840 13.16 21.17 25.01
CA ALA A 840 12.66 22.28 25.81
C ALA A 840 13.71 22.75 26.80
N SER A 841 13.67 24.04 27.16
CA SER A 841 14.58 24.61 28.16
C SER A 841 14.23 24.32 29.62
N SER A 842 13.00 23.90 29.92
CA SER A 842 12.59 23.50 31.28
C SER A 842 11.43 22.50 31.28
N LEU A 843 11.33 21.72 32.37
CA LEU A 843 10.24 20.76 32.58
C LEU A 843 8.96 21.46 33.09
N VAL A 844 7.83 20.73 33.09
CA VAL A 844 6.58 21.22 33.70
C VAL A 844 6.81 21.51 35.18
N GLY A 845 6.45 22.72 35.62
CA GLY A 845 6.73 23.22 36.97
C GLY A 845 8.12 23.86 37.17
N GLU A 846 8.98 23.92 36.15
CA GLU A 846 10.30 24.56 36.22
C GLU A 846 10.38 25.86 35.41
N ASP A 847 11.11 26.84 35.95
CA ASP A 847 11.41 28.11 35.29
C ASP A 847 12.62 27.99 34.35
N SER A 848 12.55 28.67 33.20
CA SER A 848 13.72 28.90 32.34
C SER A 848 14.56 30.06 32.90
N LEU A 849 15.89 29.92 32.88
CA LEU A 849 16.80 30.89 33.49
C LEU A 849 17.48 31.80 32.45
N SER A 850 17.51 33.11 32.73
CA SER A 850 18.35 34.06 31.99
C SER A 850 19.83 33.90 32.35
N HIS A 851 20.73 34.33 31.45
CA HIS A 851 22.16 34.17 31.59
C HIS A 851 22.93 35.41 31.10
N HIS A 852 24.09 35.70 31.71
CA HIS A 852 24.91 36.91 31.49
C HIS A 852 24.17 38.25 31.62
N ILE A 853 24.64 39.12 32.52
CA ILE A 853 24.23 40.52 32.57
C ILE A 853 25.32 41.38 31.91
N ASP A 854 24.92 42.31 31.05
CA ASP A 854 25.83 43.31 30.49
C ASP A 854 25.63 44.65 31.22
N PRO A 855 26.63 45.15 31.96
CA PRO A 855 26.49 46.40 32.71
C PRO A 855 26.22 47.63 31.84
N ALA A 856 26.62 47.63 30.56
CA ALA A 856 26.37 48.75 29.65
C ALA A 856 24.94 48.72 29.09
N ILE A 857 24.41 47.53 28.81
CA ILE A 857 23.03 47.33 28.30
C ILE A 857 22.01 47.35 29.46
N GLY A 858 22.45 46.94 30.66
CA GLY A 858 21.69 47.02 31.90
C GLY A 858 20.67 45.89 32.13
N VAL A 859 20.68 44.86 31.28
CA VAL A 859 19.73 43.73 31.32
C VAL A 859 20.44 42.40 30.99
N TYR A 860 19.74 41.28 31.18
CA TYR A 860 20.22 39.98 30.69
C TYR A 860 20.19 39.92 29.17
N ILE A 861 21.23 39.34 28.57
CA ILE A 861 21.46 39.40 27.14
C ILE A 861 21.31 38.06 26.41
N ILE A 862 21.16 36.95 27.13
CA ILE A 862 20.92 35.61 26.55
C ILE A 862 20.21 34.74 27.60
N ASP A 863 19.50 33.69 27.19
CA ASP A 863 19.01 32.66 28.12
C ASP A 863 19.99 31.51 28.28
N ARG A 864 19.96 30.83 29.44
CA ARG A 864 20.92 29.80 29.82
C ARG A 864 20.87 28.59 28.88
N TYR A 865 19.66 28.13 28.56
CA TYR A 865 19.47 27.03 27.62
C TYR A 865 20.00 27.39 26.23
N THR A 866 19.60 28.55 25.70
CA THR A 866 20.11 29.03 24.41
C THR A 866 21.63 29.16 24.42
N TYR A 867 22.24 29.67 25.49
CA TYR A 867 23.69 29.78 25.61
C TYR A 867 24.40 28.42 25.47
N ASN A 868 23.91 27.38 26.16
CA ASN A 868 24.49 26.04 26.10
C ASN A 868 24.21 25.34 24.77
N ALA A 869 23.01 25.53 24.21
CA ALA A 869 22.67 25.04 22.88
C ALA A 869 23.59 25.66 21.81
N LEU A 870 23.90 26.95 21.91
CA LEU A 870 24.83 27.62 21.00
C LEU A 870 26.27 27.13 21.18
N GLU A 871 26.72 26.82 22.40
CA GLU A 871 28.06 26.25 22.60
C GLU A 871 28.23 24.92 21.84
N PHE A 872 27.19 24.08 21.84
CA PHE A 872 27.18 22.88 21.01
C PHE A 872 27.14 23.22 19.53
N LEU A 873 26.16 24.03 19.10
CA LEU A 873 25.96 24.37 17.69
C LEU A 873 27.19 25.04 17.09
N GLU A 874 27.90 25.89 17.84
CA GLU A 874 29.10 26.59 17.41
C GLU A 874 30.26 25.63 17.08
N ARG A 875 30.35 24.49 17.77
CA ARG A 875 31.37 23.45 17.57
C ARG A 875 30.99 22.42 16.50
N VAL A 876 29.76 22.45 16.01
CA VAL A 876 29.25 21.54 14.98
C VAL A 876 29.43 22.15 13.59
N GLU A 877 29.94 21.33 12.67
CA GLU A 877 29.99 21.62 11.24
C GLU A 877 28.87 20.90 10.49
N TRP A 878 28.53 21.35 9.29
CA TRP A 878 27.44 20.82 8.47
C TRP A 878 27.58 19.33 8.11
N ASN A 879 28.80 18.76 8.18
CA ASN A 879 29.11 17.36 7.91
C ASN A 879 29.31 16.51 9.18
N SER A 880 29.03 17.08 10.35
CA SER A 880 29.20 16.43 11.65
C SER A 880 28.34 15.17 11.78
N LYS A 881 28.87 14.15 12.46
CA LYS A 881 28.15 12.91 12.81
C LYS A 881 27.58 12.91 14.23
N LYS A 882 27.69 14.04 14.94
CA LYS A 882 27.10 14.17 16.28
C LYS A 882 25.59 14.01 16.20
N THR A 883 25.04 13.33 17.18
CA THR A 883 23.63 12.98 17.28
C THR A 883 22.90 13.89 18.27
N MET A 884 21.58 13.79 18.30
CA MET A 884 20.77 14.48 19.32
C MET A 884 21.03 13.95 20.74
N GLY A 885 21.62 12.76 20.91
CA GLY A 885 22.11 12.30 22.21
C GLY A 885 23.36 13.04 22.68
N ASP A 886 24.13 13.66 21.78
CA ASP A 886 25.27 14.52 22.11
C ASP A 886 24.83 15.98 22.37
N PHE A 887 23.57 16.31 22.05
CA PHE A 887 22.96 17.61 22.29
C PHE A 887 22.41 17.65 23.72
N GLU A 888 23.30 17.91 24.68
CA GLU A 888 22.95 18.15 26.09
C GLU A 888 23.06 19.66 26.42
N PRO A 889 22.01 20.46 26.17
CA PRO A 889 21.95 21.80 26.73
C PRO A 889 21.64 21.69 28.24
N THR A 890 22.68 21.57 29.07
CA THR A 890 22.55 21.46 30.55
C THR A 890 21.92 22.67 31.21
#